data_AF-A0A0S8DCB7-F1
#
_entry.id   AF-A0A0S8DCB7-F1
#
_cell.length_a   1.000
_cell.length_b   1.000
_cell.length_c   1.000
_cell.angle_alpha   90.00
_cell.angle_beta   90.00
_cell.angle_gamma   90.00
#
_symmetry.space_group_name_H-M   'P 1'
#
loop_
_entity.id
_entity.type
_entity.pdbx_description
1 polymer ?
#
loop_
_entity_poly.entity_id
_entity_poly.type
_entity_poly.pdbx_seq_one_letter_code
_entity_poly.pdbx_strand_id
1 'polypeptide(L)'
;MKYLKYGLYALFAVVVLIGALFAYVAATFDPNEYKGDIVELVKEETGRTLNIEGDIRLTFFPKIGVGLGPTQLSERDTQTEFAGVDDLRVALALLPLLSRQIVVDEIVVDGLRARIIKHADGTSNIDDLTKEADEDKETSSDESDSVADEGERPAMKLDVQGVRIDNGTFTYLDEQAGATYEIAELSLQTGRVAEGVPTQFNYSALVRADKPRVDLRTSASGTLEADTASRIFKVTGLEAGADGVVATVSDLKLTVSAAGVEAQPALQRTAVSSMDLEVSGVMDKDRFSVNASVPKLLLDKTAVTVEQLIANLTGVFAGTELTEGRIQLPKLAMDLQSQQIDLQGLTVGAAGSQAENTFTAKLDAPRLAVTPEQASGEAVVAVVQARGPQLRADANVRLSAVKGSASALNIGELVIDLDAEQGENAVKGRVSTPVSANLETQRYRLAAIAGEYEVRSPALPMKSTTIALSGKVDADVKRETVKVDLKSRFDESNIDGKFSMQQFAEPFVQFDAAIDKLDLDRYRPAGETKKEEEKPTEKGGEKGESRIDLSALKALNLDGKLRIGSLIASNVKLSDVRVTVKAKDGKVEVNPLLATLYGGSVRSVVTADANSNSFAVKQSLSGVTIGPLLRDALDQDLLDGRGSVDLDFTAQGDTYGALIKTLTGDAGLLLKDGAIKGINLAQSLRSAGDMLSLKRDQQTAASPTEKTDFSELKASFKIDNGQARNEDLSLTSPFIRLNGAGNLNLVEGSIDYVAKTSLVATSTGQGGKALDEVAGITVPVRVSGPLTALKYELQFSDAIQQQAKQRLKAEETRLKKKLESELGEKLLGGADGGDANAGGDQAAPADPTAKPEEELKQRLKSLFR
;
A
#
# COMPACT_ATOMS: atom_id res chain seq x y z
N MET A 1 6.10 17.29 105.06
CA MET A 1 7.52 16.98 104.75
C MET A 1 8.04 15.62 105.24
N LYS A 2 7.45 14.94 106.25
CA LYS A 2 7.91 13.60 106.69
C LYS A 2 7.60 12.47 105.69
N TYR A 3 6.42 12.46 105.07
CA TYR A 3 6.03 11.44 104.09
C TYR A 3 6.83 11.50 102.78
N LEU A 4 7.34 12.68 102.40
CA LEU A 4 8.20 12.85 101.22
C LEU A 4 9.58 12.20 101.42
N LYS A 5 10.14 12.22 102.64
CA LYS A 5 11.42 11.55 102.97
C LYS A 5 11.28 10.03 102.99
N TYR A 6 10.20 9.48 103.57
CA TYR A 6 9.96 8.03 103.56
C TYR A 6 9.63 7.52 102.16
N GLY A 7 8.92 8.32 101.35
CA GLY A 7 8.73 8.04 99.92
C GLY A 7 10.04 8.02 99.14
N LEU A 8 10.97 8.96 99.42
CA LEU A 8 12.30 9.00 98.81
C LEU A 8 13.19 7.83 99.25
N TYR A 9 13.14 7.41 100.51
CA TYR A 9 13.88 6.22 100.98
C TYR A 9 13.31 4.92 100.44
N ALA A 10 11.98 4.80 100.33
CA ALA A 10 11.33 3.65 99.68
C ALA A 10 11.68 3.59 98.18
N LEU A 11 11.66 4.74 97.50
CA LEU A 11 12.07 4.84 96.09
C LEU A 11 13.56 4.45 95.93
N PHE A 12 14.45 4.97 96.79
CA PHE A 12 15.87 4.64 96.77
C PHE A 12 16.10 3.14 97.06
N ALA A 13 15.40 2.55 98.03
CA ALA A 13 15.50 1.13 98.34
C ALA A 13 15.01 0.23 97.19
N VAL A 14 13.93 0.64 96.50
CA VAL A 14 13.43 -0.06 95.31
C VAL A 14 14.43 0.04 94.15
N VAL A 15 15.03 1.22 93.92
CA VAL A 15 16.06 1.39 92.89
C VAL A 15 17.31 0.56 93.21
N VAL A 16 17.73 0.49 94.47
CA VAL A 16 18.86 -0.37 94.91
C VAL A 16 18.52 -1.85 94.77
N LEU A 17 17.31 -2.29 95.12
CA LEU A 17 16.86 -3.67 94.95
C LEU A 17 16.77 -4.09 93.48
N ILE A 18 16.27 -3.20 92.61
CA ILE A 18 16.23 -3.42 91.16
C ILE A 18 17.66 -3.49 90.61
N GLY A 19 18.55 -2.57 91.03
CA GLY A 19 19.97 -2.61 90.67
C GLY A 19 20.67 -3.90 91.15
N ALA A 20 20.36 -4.38 92.34
CA ALA A 20 20.91 -5.64 92.89
C ALA A 20 20.38 -6.88 92.16
N LEU A 21 19.10 -6.88 91.75
CA LEU A 21 18.52 -7.96 90.95
C LEU A 21 19.17 -8.03 89.56
N PHE A 22 19.37 -6.89 88.89
CA PHE A 22 20.09 -6.84 87.62
C PHE A 22 21.55 -7.27 87.77
N ALA A 23 22.24 -6.84 88.83
CA ALA A 23 23.59 -7.28 89.14
C ALA A 23 23.66 -8.79 89.41
N TYR A 24 22.63 -9.37 90.05
CA TYR A 24 22.52 -10.81 90.27
C TYR A 24 22.35 -11.56 88.94
N VAL A 25 21.40 -11.17 88.11
CA VAL A 25 21.18 -11.81 86.78
C VAL A 25 22.43 -11.69 85.90
N ALA A 26 23.06 -10.51 85.84
CA ALA A 26 24.29 -10.31 85.08
C ALA A 26 25.50 -11.11 85.63
N ALA A 27 25.46 -11.54 86.89
CA ALA A 27 26.52 -12.35 87.51
C ALA A 27 26.24 -13.87 87.47
N THR A 28 24.98 -14.30 87.32
CA THR A 28 24.59 -15.72 87.34
C THR A 28 24.20 -16.29 85.97
N PHE A 29 23.97 -15.44 84.97
CA PHE A 29 23.52 -15.85 83.64
C PHE A 29 24.50 -15.33 82.58
N ASP A 30 25.37 -16.21 82.06
CA ASP A 30 26.23 -15.93 80.91
C ASP A 30 25.55 -16.48 79.64
N PRO A 31 25.07 -15.62 78.73
CA PRO A 31 24.41 -16.08 77.50
C PRO A 31 25.37 -16.82 76.56
N ASN A 32 26.69 -16.67 76.72
CA ASN A 32 27.67 -17.29 75.84
C ASN A 32 27.88 -18.79 76.13
N GLU A 33 27.49 -19.30 77.30
CA GLU A 33 27.54 -20.75 77.59
C GLU A 33 26.58 -21.54 76.69
N TYR A 34 25.46 -20.94 76.29
CA TYR A 34 24.43 -21.57 75.45
C TYR A 34 24.76 -21.52 73.95
N LYS A 35 25.84 -20.84 73.53
CA LYS A 35 26.20 -20.73 72.10
C LYS A 35 26.39 -22.10 71.45
N GLY A 36 27.07 -23.02 72.15
CA GLY A 36 27.32 -24.38 71.64
C GLY A 36 26.02 -25.15 71.41
N ASP A 37 25.14 -25.15 72.42
CA ASP A 37 23.83 -25.81 72.35
C ASP A 37 22.96 -25.25 71.23
N ILE A 38 22.97 -23.94 71.01
CA ILE A 38 22.21 -23.28 69.93
C ILE A 38 22.75 -23.69 68.55
N VAL A 39 24.08 -23.71 68.39
CA VAL A 39 24.71 -24.12 67.13
C VAL A 39 24.44 -25.60 66.82
N GLU A 40 24.53 -26.47 67.83
CA GLU A 40 24.24 -27.90 67.71
C GLU A 40 22.77 -28.14 67.39
N LEU A 41 21.85 -27.47 68.10
CA LEU A 41 20.41 -27.55 67.83
C LEU A 41 20.06 -27.13 66.40
N VAL A 42 20.62 -26.02 65.91
CA VAL A 42 20.39 -25.60 64.51
C VAL A 42 20.95 -26.63 63.53
N LYS A 43 22.10 -27.25 63.84
CA LYS A 43 22.69 -28.30 62.99
C LYS A 43 21.85 -29.57 62.97
N GLU A 44 21.33 -30.01 64.10
CA GLU A 44 20.47 -31.19 64.23
C GLU A 44 19.12 -31.00 63.53
N GLU A 45 18.46 -29.84 63.76
CA GLU A 45 17.10 -29.60 63.28
C GLU A 45 17.05 -29.18 61.80
N THR A 46 18.06 -28.44 61.31
CA THR A 46 18.02 -27.85 59.95
C THR A 46 19.06 -28.43 58.99
N GLY A 47 20.04 -29.19 59.50
CA GLY A 47 21.19 -29.64 58.70
C GLY A 47 22.17 -28.52 58.31
N ARG A 48 21.92 -27.27 58.73
CA ARG A 48 22.73 -26.08 58.44
C ARG A 48 23.63 -25.75 59.61
N THR A 49 24.81 -25.20 59.32
CA THR A 49 25.79 -24.84 60.35
C THR A 49 25.61 -23.36 60.69
N LEU A 50 25.25 -23.08 61.95
CA LEU A 50 25.23 -21.72 62.49
C LEU A 50 26.62 -21.35 63.02
N ASN A 51 27.17 -20.22 62.59
CA ASN A 51 28.43 -19.67 63.10
C ASN A 51 28.17 -18.30 63.74
N ILE A 52 28.39 -18.18 65.03
CA ILE A 52 28.24 -16.93 65.80
C ILE A 52 29.65 -16.45 66.17
N GLU A 53 30.20 -15.46 65.45
CA GLU A 53 31.58 -14.99 65.62
C GLU A 53 31.74 -14.06 66.83
N GLY A 54 30.68 -13.33 67.21
CA GLY A 54 30.67 -12.38 68.33
C GLY A 54 30.04 -12.91 69.63
N ASP A 55 30.12 -12.14 70.71
CA ASP A 55 29.42 -12.45 71.97
C ASP A 55 27.93 -12.12 71.94
N ILE A 56 27.13 -12.96 72.58
CA ILE A 56 25.72 -12.65 72.85
C ILE A 56 25.71 -11.63 73.99
N ARG A 57 25.22 -10.43 73.71
CA ARG A 57 25.23 -9.29 74.65
C ARG A 57 23.86 -9.12 75.27
N LEU A 58 23.80 -9.10 76.59
CA LEU A 58 22.59 -8.73 77.33
C LEU A 58 22.63 -7.24 77.67
N THR A 59 21.55 -6.54 77.34
CA THR A 59 21.33 -5.14 77.73
C THR A 59 20.18 -5.11 78.73
N PHE A 60 20.31 -4.33 79.81
CA PHE A 60 19.31 -4.29 80.89
C PHE A 60 18.72 -2.89 81.16
N PHE A 61 19.33 -1.80 80.66
CA PHE A 61 18.84 -0.42 80.83
C PHE A 61 19.30 0.49 79.67
N PRO A 62 18.44 1.37 79.11
CA PRO A 62 17.04 1.63 79.47
C PRO A 62 16.02 0.57 79.01
N LYS A 63 16.40 -0.40 78.15
CA LYS A 63 15.56 -1.53 77.70
C LYS A 63 16.25 -2.87 78.01
N ILE A 64 15.48 -3.93 78.26
CA ILE A 64 16.01 -5.31 78.35
C ILE A 64 16.12 -5.85 76.93
N GLY A 65 17.26 -6.38 76.51
CA GLY A 65 17.40 -6.92 75.16
C GLY A 65 18.58 -7.87 75.00
N VAL A 66 18.49 -8.69 73.96
CA VAL A 66 19.56 -9.59 73.51
C VAL A 66 20.12 -9.03 72.20
N GLY A 67 21.43 -8.82 72.16
CA GLY A 67 22.19 -8.49 70.96
C GLY A 67 23.03 -9.68 70.53
N LEU A 68 23.02 -9.98 69.25
CA LEU A 68 23.81 -11.01 68.60
C LEU A 68 24.75 -10.31 67.62
N GLY A 69 26.06 -10.50 67.79
CA GLY A 69 27.06 -9.99 66.84
C GLY A 69 27.08 -10.75 65.51
N PRO A 70 28.15 -10.63 64.71
CA PRO A 70 28.21 -11.22 63.38
C PRO A 70 27.90 -12.71 63.41
N THR A 71 26.87 -13.10 62.66
CA THR A 71 26.33 -14.46 62.64
C THR A 71 26.05 -14.88 61.21
N GLN A 72 26.44 -16.09 60.85
CA GLN A 72 26.28 -16.68 59.52
C GLN A 72 25.61 -18.05 59.63
N LEU A 73 24.77 -18.39 58.68
CA LEU A 73 24.12 -19.67 58.52
C LEU A 73 24.53 -20.24 57.17
N SER A 74 25.02 -21.49 57.17
CA SER A 74 25.41 -22.16 55.92
C SER A 74 24.21 -22.67 55.13
N GLU A 75 24.44 -23.04 53.87
CA GLU A 75 23.56 -23.95 53.17
C GLU A 75 23.54 -25.32 53.85
N ARG A 76 22.48 -26.08 53.57
CA ARG A 76 22.37 -27.46 54.04
C ARG A 76 23.55 -28.29 53.53
N ASP A 77 24.19 -29.02 54.43
CA ASP A 77 25.31 -29.93 54.15
C ASP A 77 26.55 -29.30 53.45
N THR A 78 26.67 -27.96 53.42
CA THR A 78 27.87 -27.26 52.92
C THR A 78 28.40 -26.24 53.94
N GLN A 79 29.56 -25.64 53.64
CA GLN A 79 30.10 -24.49 54.40
C GLN A 79 29.82 -23.14 53.74
N THR A 80 29.05 -23.13 52.65
CA THR A 80 28.80 -21.91 51.90
C THR A 80 27.73 -21.10 52.62
N GLU A 81 27.93 -19.77 52.76
CA GLU A 81 26.94 -18.89 53.39
C GLU A 81 25.63 -18.86 52.59
N PHE A 82 24.54 -19.14 53.30
CA PHE A 82 23.15 -19.00 52.86
C PHE A 82 22.59 -17.65 53.32
N ALA A 83 22.71 -17.37 54.61
CA ALA A 83 22.21 -16.14 55.23
C ALA A 83 23.17 -15.68 56.32
N GLY A 84 23.22 -14.39 56.59
CA GLY A 84 24.07 -13.81 57.62
C GLY A 84 23.56 -12.45 58.08
N VAL A 85 24.05 -11.98 59.21
CA VAL A 85 23.74 -10.67 59.79
C VAL A 85 24.96 -10.17 60.55
N ASP A 86 25.22 -8.86 60.52
CA ASP A 86 26.37 -8.26 61.21
C ASP A 86 26.02 -7.90 62.66
N ASP A 87 24.81 -7.40 62.90
CA ASP A 87 24.26 -7.15 64.23
C ASP A 87 22.75 -7.39 64.24
N LEU A 88 22.27 -8.24 65.15
CA LEU A 88 20.85 -8.46 65.40
C LEU A 88 20.54 -8.11 66.85
N ARG A 89 19.65 -7.14 67.07
CA ARG A 89 19.20 -6.74 68.40
C ARG A 89 17.71 -6.91 68.53
N VAL A 90 17.30 -7.66 69.55
CA VAL A 90 15.90 -7.82 69.95
C VAL A 90 15.73 -7.27 71.35
N ALA A 91 15.02 -6.16 71.48
CA ALA A 91 14.65 -5.59 72.76
C ALA A 91 13.26 -6.06 73.18
N LEU A 92 13.05 -6.31 74.47
CA LEU A 92 11.79 -6.68 75.09
C LEU A 92 11.30 -5.57 76.03
N ALA A 93 9.98 -5.42 76.14
CA ALA A 93 9.37 -4.41 77.00
C ALA A 93 9.40 -4.82 78.50
N LEU A 94 9.86 -3.94 79.40
CA LEU A 94 10.04 -4.25 80.83
C LEU A 94 8.72 -4.49 81.59
N LEU A 95 7.71 -3.62 81.43
CA LEU A 95 6.45 -3.71 82.19
C LEU A 95 5.65 -5.01 81.90
N PRO A 96 5.50 -5.45 80.63
CA PRO A 96 4.85 -6.73 80.31
C PRO A 96 5.61 -7.95 80.86
N LEU A 97 6.94 -7.91 80.90
CA LEU A 97 7.76 -9.01 81.44
C LEU A 97 7.47 -9.27 82.93
N LEU A 98 7.23 -8.22 83.74
CA LEU A 98 6.80 -8.38 85.14
C LEU A 98 5.44 -9.09 85.27
N SER A 99 4.63 -9.05 84.22
CA SER A 99 3.32 -9.71 84.12
C SER A 99 3.38 -11.04 83.36
N ARG A 100 4.58 -11.57 83.10
CA ARG A 100 4.84 -12.79 82.30
C ARG A 100 4.38 -12.71 80.84
N GLN A 101 4.28 -11.52 80.26
CA GLN A 101 3.96 -11.31 78.85
C GLN A 101 5.23 -10.95 78.08
N ILE A 102 5.51 -11.69 77.02
CA ILE A 102 6.62 -11.41 76.11
C ILE A 102 6.10 -10.45 75.04
N VAL A 103 6.56 -9.20 75.08
CA VAL A 103 6.26 -8.16 74.08
C VAL A 103 7.59 -7.67 73.55
N VAL A 104 7.77 -7.74 72.23
CA VAL A 104 8.98 -7.26 71.58
C VAL A 104 8.87 -5.75 71.45
N ASP A 105 9.89 -5.03 71.91
CA ASP A 105 9.91 -3.58 71.79
C ASP A 105 10.51 -3.19 70.44
N GLU A 106 11.73 -3.59 70.13
CA GLU A 106 12.42 -3.17 68.92
C GLU A 106 13.21 -4.34 68.33
N ILE A 107 13.11 -4.53 67.02
CA ILE A 107 13.94 -5.46 66.26
C ILE A 107 14.82 -4.63 65.34
N VAL A 108 16.14 -4.69 65.55
CA VAL A 108 17.12 -4.03 64.68
C VAL A 108 17.99 -5.09 64.03
N VAL A 109 18.07 -5.05 62.71
CA VAL A 109 18.89 -5.95 61.90
C VAL A 109 19.81 -5.08 61.05
N ASP A 110 21.12 -5.18 61.25
CA ASP A 110 22.13 -4.49 60.45
C ASP A 110 22.95 -5.51 59.63
N GLY A 111 23.13 -5.21 58.34
CA GLY A 111 23.96 -6.02 57.45
C GLY A 111 23.38 -7.39 57.11
N LEU A 112 22.05 -7.54 57.07
CA LEU A 112 21.38 -8.78 56.68
C LEU A 112 21.81 -9.20 55.27
N ARG A 113 22.32 -10.42 55.10
CA ARG A 113 22.68 -11.03 53.82
C ARG A 113 21.87 -12.30 53.65
N ALA A 114 21.29 -12.52 52.48
CA ALA A 114 20.66 -13.79 52.15
C ALA A 114 20.84 -14.11 50.68
N ARG A 115 21.10 -15.38 50.37
CA ARG A 115 21.30 -15.87 49.02
C ARG A 115 20.43 -17.08 48.73
N ILE A 116 19.63 -16.98 47.68
CA ILE A 116 18.81 -18.07 47.18
C ILE A 116 19.36 -18.46 45.80
N ILE A 117 19.53 -19.76 45.57
CA ILE A 117 20.05 -20.32 44.33
C ILE A 117 19.00 -21.31 43.82
N LYS A 118 18.52 -21.09 42.60
CA LYS A 118 17.75 -22.06 41.84
C LYS A 118 18.67 -22.76 40.85
N HIS A 119 18.83 -24.05 41.03
CA HIS A 119 19.72 -24.89 40.25
C HIS A 119 19.15 -25.18 38.86
N ALA A 120 20.02 -25.64 37.95
CA ALA A 120 19.64 -25.98 36.58
C ALA A 120 18.59 -27.11 36.49
N ASP A 121 18.47 -27.96 37.52
CA ASP A 121 17.48 -29.03 37.62
C ASP A 121 16.11 -28.56 38.14
N GLY A 122 15.98 -27.27 38.47
CA GLY A 122 14.77 -26.64 38.98
C GLY A 122 14.61 -26.71 40.49
N THR A 123 15.48 -27.41 41.21
CA THR A 123 15.53 -27.39 42.68
C THR A 123 16.15 -26.09 43.19
N SER A 124 15.91 -25.75 44.46
CA SER A 124 16.53 -24.60 45.11
C SER A 124 17.29 -24.98 46.38
N ASN A 125 18.26 -24.15 46.76
CA ASN A 125 18.98 -24.26 48.03
C ASN A 125 18.10 -24.08 49.28
N ILE A 126 16.81 -23.77 49.13
CA ILE A 126 15.83 -23.58 50.19
C ILE A 126 14.61 -24.51 50.08
N ASP A 127 14.64 -25.51 49.19
CA ASP A 127 13.53 -26.48 49.07
C ASP A 127 13.30 -27.25 50.37
N ASP A 128 14.33 -27.40 51.20
CA ASP A 128 14.28 -27.99 52.54
C ASP A 128 13.52 -27.13 53.56
N LEU A 129 13.47 -25.81 53.35
CA LEU A 129 12.83 -24.84 54.24
C LEU A 129 11.36 -24.56 53.85
N THR A 130 10.93 -25.01 52.67
CA THR A 130 9.63 -24.63 52.07
C THR A 130 8.66 -25.79 51.87
N LYS A 131 9.11 -27.05 51.95
CA LYS A 131 8.20 -28.22 51.98
C LYS A 131 7.58 -28.35 53.37
N GLU A 132 6.26 -28.23 53.46
CA GLU A 132 5.50 -28.56 54.66
C GLU A 132 5.85 -29.98 55.11
N ALA A 133 6.01 -30.15 56.43
CA ALA A 133 6.15 -31.44 57.11
C ALA A 133 4.85 -32.24 56.98
N ASP A 134 4.60 -32.79 55.79
CA ASP A 134 3.39 -33.54 55.43
C ASP A 134 3.71 -35.03 55.16
N GLU A 135 4.74 -35.55 55.83
CA GLU A 135 5.02 -36.99 55.93
C GLU A 135 5.14 -37.38 57.40
N ASP A 136 4.00 -37.47 58.09
CA ASP A 136 3.69 -38.53 59.06
C ASP A 136 2.37 -38.21 59.80
N LYS A 137 1.24 -38.68 59.26
CA LYS A 137 0.03 -39.05 60.03
C LYS A 137 -1.05 -39.70 59.15
N GLU A 138 -0.79 -40.93 58.70
CA GLU A 138 -1.86 -41.92 58.58
C GLU A 138 -1.92 -42.71 59.90
N THR A 139 -2.92 -42.46 60.75
CA THR A 139 -3.81 -43.48 61.34
C THR A 139 -4.73 -42.92 62.42
N SER A 140 -5.94 -43.49 62.43
CA SER A 140 -6.99 -43.50 63.47
C SER A 140 -7.98 -42.34 63.55
N SER A 141 -9.18 -42.69 63.07
CA SER A 141 -10.48 -42.12 63.39
C SER A 141 -10.99 -42.53 64.79
N ASP A 142 -11.79 -41.61 65.34
CA ASP A 142 -12.93 -41.77 66.27
C ASP A 142 -12.75 -41.72 67.82
N GLU A 143 -13.62 -40.85 68.36
CA GLU A 143 -14.16 -40.67 69.72
C GLU A 143 -13.27 -40.09 70.85
N SER A 144 -13.56 -38.85 71.30
CA SER A 144 -14.56 -38.62 72.36
C SER A 144 -14.65 -37.14 72.77
N ASP A 145 -15.86 -36.75 73.16
CA ASP A 145 -16.20 -35.56 73.96
C ASP A 145 -15.43 -35.53 75.31
N SER A 146 -15.32 -34.31 75.86
CA SER A 146 -15.02 -33.89 77.25
C SER A 146 -13.62 -33.37 77.68
N VAL A 147 -13.55 -32.02 77.74
CA VAL A 147 -13.15 -31.12 78.85
C VAL A 147 -11.79 -31.28 79.59
N ALA A 148 -11.01 -30.20 79.47
CA ALA A 148 -10.13 -29.49 80.42
C ALA A 148 -8.64 -29.88 80.60
N ASP A 149 -7.85 -28.85 80.27
CA ASP A 149 -6.66 -28.33 80.93
C ASP A 149 -5.37 -29.17 80.88
N GLU A 150 -4.50 -28.82 79.93
CA GLU A 150 -3.04 -28.89 80.10
C GLU A 150 -2.34 -28.04 79.01
N GLY A 151 -1.68 -26.96 79.45
CA GLY A 151 -0.52 -26.37 78.76
C GLY A 151 -0.78 -25.56 77.48
N GLU A 152 -1.59 -24.51 77.54
CA GLU A 152 -1.56 -23.45 76.53
C GLU A 152 -0.13 -22.88 76.41
N ARG A 153 0.59 -23.25 75.35
CA ARG A 153 1.72 -22.43 74.88
C ARG A 153 1.13 -21.03 74.63
N PRO A 154 1.61 -19.97 75.28
CA PRO A 154 1.08 -18.64 75.05
C PRO A 154 1.25 -18.32 73.56
N ALA A 155 0.15 -18.17 72.83
CA ALA A 155 0.19 -17.72 71.45
C ALA A 155 0.89 -16.36 71.44
N MET A 156 2.08 -16.30 70.83
CA MET A 156 2.88 -15.09 70.77
C MET A 156 2.10 -14.05 69.96
N LYS A 157 1.53 -13.05 70.64
CA LYS A 157 0.89 -11.92 69.97
C LYS A 157 2.00 -11.05 69.38
N LEU A 158 1.97 -10.84 68.07
CA LEU A 158 2.91 -9.96 67.39
C LEU A 158 2.56 -8.51 67.73
N ASP A 159 3.24 -7.96 68.73
CA ASP A 159 3.23 -6.56 69.12
C ASP A 159 4.68 -6.12 69.21
N VAL A 160 5.13 -5.35 68.21
CA VAL A 160 6.50 -4.86 68.06
C VAL A 160 6.46 -3.33 67.99
N GLN A 161 7.16 -2.57 68.84
CA GLN A 161 7.16 -1.10 68.76
C GLN A 161 7.86 -0.56 67.50
N GLY A 162 8.78 -1.31 66.91
CA GLY A 162 9.38 -0.97 65.63
C GLY A 162 10.31 -2.04 65.08
N VAL A 163 10.35 -2.16 63.75
CA VAL A 163 11.30 -3.00 63.02
C VAL A 163 12.19 -2.07 62.21
N ARG A 164 13.51 -2.23 62.35
CA ARG A 164 14.51 -1.54 61.52
C ARG A 164 15.45 -2.55 60.89
N ILE A 165 15.55 -2.49 59.56
CA ILE A 165 16.55 -3.19 58.77
C ILE A 165 17.44 -2.13 58.14
N ASP A 166 18.74 -2.23 58.38
CA ASP A 166 19.77 -1.35 57.83
C ASP A 166 20.75 -2.18 57.00
N ASN A 167 21.12 -1.69 55.81
CA ASN A 167 22.12 -2.28 54.92
C ASN A 167 21.87 -3.76 54.52
N GLY A 168 20.62 -4.14 54.25
CA GLY A 168 20.30 -5.51 53.83
C GLY A 168 20.66 -5.78 52.36
N THR A 169 21.08 -7.02 52.07
CA THR A 169 21.37 -7.52 50.72
C THR A 169 20.74 -8.91 50.51
N PHE A 170 19.90 -9.03 49.49
CA PHE A 170 19.32 -10.30 49.06
C PHE A 170 19.75 -10.61 47.63
N THR A 171 20.29 -11.80 47.39
CA THR A 171 20.72 -12.24 46.06
C THR A 171 19.95 -13.50 45.66
N TYR A 172 19.29 -13.47 44.51
CA TYR A 172 18.67 -14.63 43.89
C TYR A 172 19.41 -14.99 42.60
N LEU A 173 20.02 -16.17 42.56
CA LEU A 173 20.71 -16.71 41.40
C LEU A 173 19.83 -17.77 40.74
N ASP A 174 19.39 -17.54 39.51
CA ASP A 174 18.70 -18.53 38.69
C ASP A 174 19.70 -19.12 37.68
N GLU A 175 20.27 -20.28 38.00
CA GLU A 175 21.22 -20.99 37.13
C GLU A 175 20.53 -21.54 35.88
N GLN A 176 19.23 -21.83 35.95
CA GLN A 176 18.45 -22.31 34.81
C GLN A 176 18.25 -21.21 33.76
N ALA A 177 17.94 -19.99 34.21
CA ALA A 177 17.84 -18.81 33.35
C ALA A 177 19.20 -18.13 33.08
N GLY A 178 20.24 -18.49 33.83
CA GLY A 178 21.54 -17.82 33.83
C GLY A 178 21.43 -16.34 34.18
N ALA A 179 20.58 -16.00 35.15
CA ALA A 179 20.25 -14.63 35.56
C ALA A 179 20.50 -14.45 37.06
N THR A 180 20.96 -13.26 37.46
CA THR A 180 21.16 -12.87 38.85
C THR A 180 20.29 -11.67 39.17
N TYR A 181 19.59 -11.73 40.30
CA TYR A 181 18.78 -10.66 40.86
C TYR A 181 19.35 -10.28 42.22
N GLU A 182 19.48 -8.99 42.50
CA GLU A 182 20.05 -8.48 43.74
C GLU A 182 19.17 -7.34 44.26
N ILE A 183 18.84 -7.37 45.55
CA ILE A 183 18.27 -6.25 46.28
C ILE A 183 19.35 -5.84 47.29
N ALA A 184 20.09 -4.78 47.00
CA ALA A 184 21.15 -4.24 47.84
C ALA A 184 20.70 -2.95 48.55
N GLU A 185 21.48 -2.47 49.52
CA GLU A 185 21.18 -1.24 50.27
C GLU A 185 19.75 -1.21 50.86
N LEU A 186 19.18 -2.39 51.20
CA LEU A 186 17.84 -2.47 51.74
C LEU A 186 17.79 -1.76 53.09
N SER A 187 16.94 -0.74 53.18
CA SER A 187 16.54 -0.10 54.42
C SER A 187 15.02 -0.21 54.58
N LEU A 188 14.59 -0.66 55.75
CA LEU A 188 13.18 -0.71 56.14
C LEU A 188 13.05 -0.18 57.56
N GLN A 189 12.18 0.79 57.78
CA GLN A 189 11.85 1.29 59.10
C GLN A 189 10.34 1.27 59.28
N THR A 190 9.85 0.69 60.37
CA THR A 190 8.43 0.72 60.74
C THR A 190 8.20 1.36 62.11
N GLY A 191 7.01 1.94 62.31
CA GLY A 191 6.48 2.23 63.64
C GLY A 191 5.98 0.96 64.35
N ARG A 192 5.10 1.14 65.34
CA ARG A 192 4.53 0.02 66.11
C ARG A 192 3.68 -0.88 65.22
N VAL A 193 4.13 -2.12 65.03
CA VAL A 193 3.44 -3.20 64.34
C VAL A 193 2.61 -3.96 65.36
N ALA A 194 1.31 -3.73 65.35
CA ALA A 194 0.35 -4.46 66.17
C ALA A 194 -1.02 -4.53 65.47
N GLU A 195 -1.84 -5.49 65.87
CA GLU A 195 -3.19 -5.70 65.35
C GLU A 195 -4.04 -4.41 65.42
N GLY A 196 -4.56 -3.96 64.28
CA GLY A 196 -5.41 -2.77 64.13
C GLY A 196 -4.72 -1.43 64.39
N VAL A 197 -3.38 -1.40 64.49
CA VAL A 197 -2.61 -0.17 64.76
C VAL A 197 -2.05 0.41 63.44
N PRO A 198 -2.33 1.69 63.14
CA PRO A 198 -1.71 2.38 62.01
C PRO A 198 -0.18 2.46 62.17
N THR A 199 0.51 1.76 61.28
CA THR A 199 1.96 1.57 61.28
C THR A 199 2.57 2.35 60.12
N GLN A 200 3.30 3.43 60.42
CA GLN A 200 4.11 4.10 59.39
C GLN A 200 5.25 3.18 58.95
N PHE A 201 5.54 3.15 57.65
CA PHE A 201 6.71 2.45 57.12
C PHE A 201 7.46 3.34 56.13
N ASN A 202 8.79 3.16 56.08
CA ASN A 202 9.67 3.70 55.06
C ASN A 202 10.55 2.57 54.54
N TYR A 203 10.65 2.46 53.23
CA TYR A 203 11.42 1.45 52.51
C TYR A 203 12.30 2.13 51.47
N SER A 204 13.52 1.66 51.32
CA SER A 204 14.36 1.96 50.16
C SER A 204 15.29 0.80 49.84
N ALA A 205 15.57 0.56 48.56
CA ALA A 205 16.55 -0.44 48.15
C ALA A 205 17.15 -0.10 46.77
N LEU A 206 18.22 -0.81 46.42
CA LEU A 206 18.79 -0.84 45.09
C LEU A 206 18.54 -2.22 44.47
N VAL A 207 17.68 -2.28 43.47
CA VAL A 207 17.29 -3.51 42.78
C VAL A 207 18.10 -3.63 41.49
N ARG A 208 18.87 -4.71 41.36
CA ARG A 208 19.69 -5.01 40.20
C ARG A 208 19.34 -6.35 39.58
N ALA A 209 19.41 -6.44 38.26
CA ALA A 209 19.36 -7.68 37.53
C ALA A 209 20.19 -7.58 36.24
N ASP A 210 20.83 -8.67 35.82
CA ASP A 210 21.62 -8.70 34.59
C ASP A 210 20.78 -9.05 33.35
N LYS A 211 19.69 -9.82 33.52
CA LYS A 211 18.82 -10.29 32.43
C LYS A 211 17.32 -10.32 32.82
N PRO A 212 16.49 -9.40 32.31
CA PRO A 212 16.87 -8.18 31.60
C PRO A 212 17.67 -7.25 32.52
N ARG A 213 18.45 -6.32 31.95
CA ARG A 213 19.20 -5.33 32.72
C ARG A 213 18.25 -4.49 33.58
N VAL A 214 18.44 -4.51 34.90
CA VAL A 214 17.74 -3.66 35.88
C VAL A 214 18.78 -3.05 36.79
N ASP A 215 18.67 -1.76 37.05
CA ASP A 215 19.44 -1.04 38.06
C ASP A 215 18.56 0.11 38.54
N LEU A 216 17.77 -0.15 39.59
CA LEU A 216 16.71 0.73 40.06
C LEU A 216 16.91 1.05 41.53
N ARG A 217 16.96 2.33 41.86
CA ARG A 217 16.77 2.80 43.23
C ARG A 217 15.28 2.88 43.48
N THR A 218 14.78 2.13 44.46
CA THR A 218 13.37 2.06 44.80
C THR A 218 13.13 2.67 46.18
N SER A 219 11.96 3.27 46.37
CA SER A 219 11.52 3.78 47.67
C SER A 219 10.01 3.62 47.82
N ALA A 220 9.55 3.46 49.06
CA ALA A 220 8.13 3.45 49.37
C ALA A 220 7.89 3.96 50.81
N SER A 221 6.82 4.70 51.00
CA SER A 221 6.37 5.15 52.32
C SER A 221 4.84 5.17 52.41
N GLY A 222 4.32 5.08 53.62
CA GLY A 222 2.89 5.14 53.87
C GLY A 222 2.53 4.68 55.27
N THR A 223 1.23 4.59 55.55
CA THR A 223 0.71 4.05 56.82
C THR A 223 -0.10 2.78 56.55
N LEU A 224 0.38 1.64 57.07
CA LEU A 224 -0.27 0.34 56.98
C LEU A 224 -1.10 0.08 58.24
N GLU A 225 -2.35 -0.31 58.09
CA GLU A 225 -3.22 -0.80 59.17
C GLU A 225 -3.71 -2.19 58.77
N ALA A 226 -3.39 -3.19 59.59
CA ALA A 226 -3.81 -4.57 59.40
C ALA A 226 -4.76 -4.98 60.54
N ASP A 227 -6.03 -5.15 60.22
CA ASP A 227 -7.03 -5.79 61.07
C ASP A 227 -7.16 -7.24 60.59
N THR A 228 -6.34 -8.13 61.14
CA THR A 228 -6.34 -9.55 60.81
C THR A 228 -7.59 -10.26 61.32
N ALA A 229 -8.22 -9.77 62.39
CA ALA A 229 -9.50 -10.27 62.90
C ALA A 229 -10.64 -10.06 61.89
N SER A 230 -10.75 -8.86 61.32
CA SER A 230 -11.74 -8.53 60.28
C SER A 230 -11.25 -8.85 58.86
N ARG A 231 -9.97 -9.22 58.70
CA ARG A 231 -9.28 -9.40 57.40
C ARG A 231 -9.38 -8.15 56.52
N ILE A 232 -9.11 -6.99 57.10
CA ILE A 232 -9.09 -5.70 56.40
C ILE A 232 -7.66 -5.16 56.47
N PHE A 233 -7.09 -4.84 55.31
CA PHE A 233 -5.75 -4.26 55.19
C PHE A 233 -5.86 -2.92 54.49
N LYS A 234 -5.39 -1.85 55.14
CA LYS A 234 -5.44 -0.49 54.63
C LYS A 234 -4.04 0.07 54.51
N VAL A 235 -3.75 0.75 53.41
CA VAL A 235 -2.57 1.59 53.24
C VAL A 235 -3.03 2.99 52.90
N THR A 236 -2.74 3.96 53.75
CA THR A 236 -3.09 5.38 53.52
C THR A 236 -1.85 6.21 53.22
N GLY A 237 -1.97 7.13 52.26
CA GLY A 237 -0.87 8.01 51.85
C GLY A 237 0.33 7.22 51.33
N LEU A 238 0.08 6.24 50.45
CA LEU A 238 1.15 5.48 49.81
C LEU A 238 1.87 6.38 48.81
N GLU A 239 3.18 6.49 48.94
CA GLU A 239 4.07 7.08 47.94
C GLU A 239 5.17 6.06 47.64
N ALA A 240 5.31 5.68 46.38
CA ALA A 240 6.34 4.75 45.91
C ALA A 240 7.07 5.36 44.71
N GLY A 241 8.38 5.20 44.67
CA GLY A 241 9.24 5.73 43.61
C GLY A 241 10.23 4.69 43.12
N ALA A 242 10.58 4.78 41.85
CA ALA A 242 11.72 4.07 41.29
C ALA A 242 12.47 4.95 40.29
N ASP A 243 13.79 4.98 40.37
CA ASP A 243 14.65 5.70 39.44
C ASP A 243 15.82 4.83 38.95
N GLY A 244 16.18 4.95 37.68
CA GLY A 244 17.35 4.26 37.13
C GLY A 244 17.13 3.68 35.73
N VAL A 245 17.53 2.43 35.52
CA VAL A 245 17.51 1.76 34.21
C VAL A 245 16.72 0.47 34.30
N VAL A 246 15.81 0.24 33.34
CA VAL A 246 15.08 -1.02 33.18
C VAL A 246 15.05 -1.40 31.70
N ALA A 247 15.55 -2.59 31.38
CA ALA A 247 15.69 -3.10 30.02
C ALA A 247 16.36 -2.07 29.07
N THR A 248 15.61 -1.51 28.12
CA THR A 248 16.06 -0.51 27.15
C THR A 248 15.76 0.94 27.56
N VAL A 249 15.11 1.15 28.70
CA VAL A 249 14.75 2.47 29.21
C VAL A 249 15.82 2.98 30.16
N SER A 250 16.52 4.03 29.77
CA SER A 250 17.43 4.80 30.62
C SER A 250 16.74 6.03 31.22
N ASP A 251 17.32 6.57 32.29
CA ASP A 251 16.78 7.74 33.02
C ASP A 251 15.30 7.55 33.41
N LEU A 252 14.90 6.32 33.73
CA LEU A 252 13.56 6.02 34.21
C LEU A 252 13.33 6.80 35.51
N LYS A 253 12.21 7.50 35.58
CA LYS A 253 11.62 8.00 36.83
C LYS A 253 10.18 7.55 36.88
N LEU A 254 9.85 6.76 37.88
CA LEU A 254 8.52 6.25 38.16
C LEU A 254 8.10 6.75 39.53
N THR A 255 6.90 7.29 39.65
CA THR A 255 6.27 7.65 40.91
C THR A 255 4.83 7.17 40.90
N VAL A 256 4.43 6.50 41.98
CA VAL A 256 3.07 6.03 42.21
C VAL A 256 2.63 6.60 43.55
N SER A 257 1.50 7.28 43.57
CA SER A 257 0.88 7.71 44.82
C SER A 257 -0.55 7.23 44.89
N ALA A 258 -1.01 6.86 46.08
CA ALA A 258 -2.39 6.50 46.34
C ALA A 258 -2.84 7.05 47.69
N ALA A 259 -3.96 7.78 47.71
CA ALA A 259 -4.50 8.32 48.97
C ALA A 259 -4.95 7.20 49.93
N GLY A 260 -5.49 6.10 49.38
CA GLY A 260 -5.86 4.93 50.15
C GLY A 260 -6.00 3.68 49.31
N VAL A 261 -5.43 2.56 49.79
CA VAL A 261 -5.65 1.21 49.27
C VAL A 261 -6.28 0.40 50.39
N GLU A 262 -7.47 -0.16 50.18
CA GLU A 262 -8.16 -1.01 51.13
C GLU A 262 -8.45 -2.36 50.49
N ALA A 263 -7.88 -3.42 51.06
CA ALA A 263 -8.11 -4.79 50.65
C ALA A 263 -8.90 -5.55 51.73
N GLN A 264 -9.95 -6.24 51.30
CA GLN A 264 -10.83 -7.07 52.12
C GLN A 264 -10.86 -8.48 51.49
N PRO A 265 -9.85 -9.34 51.74
CA PRO A 265 -9.77 -10.66 51.09
C PRO A 265 -10.98 -11.55 51.34
N ALA A 266 -11.63 -11.42 52.50
CA ALA A 266 -12.86 -12.16 52.83
C ALA A 266 -14.02 -11.83 51.86
N LEU A 267 -14.06 -10.58 51.36
CA LEU A 267 -15.06 -10.11 50.41
C LEU A 267 -14.52 -10.07 48.97
N GLN A 268 -13.27 -10.47 48.75
CA GLN A 268 -12.54 -10.35 47.47
C GLN A 268 -12.64 -8.94 46.89
N ARG A 269 -12.55 -7.94 47.76
CA ARG A 269 -12.74 -6.54 47.41
C ARG A 269 -11.46 -5.76 47.64
N THR A 270 -11.07 -4.97 46.65
CA THR A 270 -9.98 -4.01 46.74
C THR A 270 -10.49 -2.66 46.24
N ALA A 271 -10.34 -1.62 47.07
CA ALA A 271 -10.65 -0.26 46.72
C ALA A 271 -9.38 0.59 46.73
N VAL A 272 -9.16 1.35 45.66
CA VAL A 272 -8.08 2.33 45.57
C VAL A 272 -8.70 3.71 45.39
N SER A 273 -8.30 4.65 46.25
CA SER A 273 -8.74 6.04 46.25
C SER A 273 -7.59 6.94 45.80
N SER A 274 -7.86 7.79 44.81
CA SER A 274 -6.94 8.76 44.21
C SER A 274 -5.55 8.19 43.95
N MET A 275 -5.42 7.43 42.87
CA MET A 275 -4.14 6.88 42.41
C MET A 275 -3.57 7.76 41.29
N ASP A 276 -2.38 8.28 41.49
CA ASP A 276 -1.62 9.00 40.47
C ASP A 276 -0.34 8.24 40.13
N LEU A 277 -0.03 8.18 38.85
CA LEU A 277 1.12 7.52 38.26
C LEU A 277 1.85 8.52 37.38
N GLU A 278 3.13 8.75 37.64
CA GLU A 278 4.02 9.51 36.79
C GLU A 278 5.17 8.61 36.35
N VAL A 279 5.40 8.52 35.04
CA VAL A 279 6.52 7.76 34.49
C VAL A 279 7.18 8.55 33.38
N SER A 280 8.51 8.66 33.41
CA SER A 280 9.29 9.25 32.34
C SER A 280 10.58 8.47 32.11
N GLY A 281 11.13 8.60 30.92
CA GLY A 281 12.40 7.95 30.58
C GLY A 281 12.79 8.17 29.13
N VAL A 282 13.93 7.57 28.77
CA VAL A 282 14.46 7.56 27.42
C VAL A 282 14.55 6.12 26.95
N MET A 283 13.86 5.78 25.86
CA MET A 283 13.96 4.48 25.20
C MET A 283 14.68 4.70 23.86
N ASP A 284 15.88 4.13 23.73
CA ASP A 284 16.81 4.39 22.64
C ASP A 284 17.19 5.89 22.48
N LYS A 285 16.43 6.65 21.69
CA LYS A 285 16.57 8.10 21.48
C LYS A 285 15.28 8.87 21.76
N ASP A 286 14.20 8.14 22.02
CA ASP A 286 12.87 8.69 22.19
C ASP A 286 12.63 8.98 23.66
N ARG A 287 12.19 10.20 23.95
CA ARG A 287 11.89 10.64 25.31
C ARG A 287 10.39 10.57 25.52
N PHE A 288 9.96 10.05 26.65
CA PHE A 288 8.54 9.99 27.00
C PHE A 288 8.30 10.45 28.44
N SER A 289 7.11 10.99 28.66
CA SER A 289 6.56 11.29 29.98
C SER A 289 5.06 11.01 29.95
N VAL A 290 4.59 10.18 30.89
CA VAL A 290 3.20 9.77 31.04
C VAL A 290 2.75 10.07 32.46
N ASN A 291 1.65 10.80 32.58
CA ASN A 291 0.99 11.10 33.86
C ASN A 291 -0.44 10.56 33.81
N ALA A 292 -0.76 9.58 34.65
CA ALA A 292 -2.10 8.99 34.74
C ALA A 292 -2.71 9.20 36.12
N SER A 293 -4.01 9.47 36.16
CA SER A 293 -4.78 9.68 37.38
C SER A 293 -6.05 8.86 37.34
N VAL A 294 -6.30 8.14 38.43
CA VAL A 294 -7.47 7.28 38.66
C VAL A 294 -8.06 7.64 40.03
N PRO A 295 -9.08 8.53 40.08
CA PRO A 295 -9.69 8.97 41.33
C PRO A 295 -10.29 7.83 42.16
N LYS A 296 -10.83 6.81 41.50
CA LYS A 296 -11.39 5.65 42.17
C LYS A 296 -11.37 4.42 41.29
N LEU A 297 -10.80 3.36 41.84
CA LEU A 297 -10.75 2.02 41.29
C LEU A 297 -11.33 1.05 42.31
N LEU A 298 -12.33 0.28 41.89
CA LEU A 298 -12.95 -0.76 42.70
C LEU A 298 -12.82 -2.09 41.96
N LEU A 299 -12.21 -3.06 42.64
CA LEU A 299 -12.21 -4.46 42.23
C LEU A 299 -13.03 -5.21 43.27
N ASP A 300 -14.01 -5.96 42.83
CA ASP A 300 -14.71 -6.93 43.67
C ASP A 300 -14.81 -8.28 42.94
N LYS A 301 -15.44 -9.27 43.59
CA LYS A 301 -15.61 -10.62 43.03
C LYS A 301 -16.34 -10.63 41.68
N THR A 302 -17.22 -9.67 41.45
CA THR A 302 -18.16 -9.64 40.33
C THR A 302 -17.85 -8.56 39.31
N ALA A 303 -17.11 -7.53 39.69
CA ALA A 303 -16.92 -6.36 38.84
C ALA A 303 -15.58 -5.66 39.06
N VAL A 304 -15.13 -4.98 38.02
CA VAL A 304 -14.07 -3.97 38.07
C VAL A 304 -14.67 -2.66 37.58
N THR A 305 -14.56 -1.61 38.39
CA THR A 305 -15.06 -0.27 38.04
C THR A 305 -13.98 0.79 38.21
N VAL A 306 -13.87 1.65 37.20
CA VAL A 306 -13.05 2.86 37.21
C VAL A 306 -13.98 4.05 36.99
N GLU A 307 -14.05 4.96 37.96
CA GLU A 307 -14.92 6.15 37.86
C GLU A 307 -14.36 7.22 36.95
N GLN A 308 -13.05 7.24 36.72
CA GLN A 308 -12.40 8.13 35.78
C GLN A 308 -10.96 7.67 35.58
N LEU A 309 -10.48 7.71 34.34
CA LEU A 309 -9.07 7.63 34.01
C LEU A 309 -8.73 8.84 33.16
N ILE A 310 -7.73 9.60 33.58
CA ILE A 310 -7.07 10.61 32.74
C ILE A 310 -5.62 10.20 32.61
N ALA A 311 -5.12 10.03 31.39
CA ALA A 311 -3.70 9.85 31.13
C ALA A 311 -3.23 10.94 30.16
N ASN A 312 -2.11 11.58 30.47
CA ASN A 312 -1.44 12.52 29.60
C ASN A 312 -0.11 11.92 29.16
N LEU A 313 0.25 12.09 27.89
CA LEU A 313 1.49 11.61 27.28
C LEU A 313 2.15 12.77 26.56
N THR A 314 3.43 12.97 26.79
CA THR A 314 4.27 13.92 26.04
C THR A 314 5.60 13.26 25.70
N GLY A 315 6.29 13.76 24.69
CA GLY A 315 7.58 13.19 24.33
C GLY A 315 8.05 13.51 22.93
N VAL A 316 9.17 12.91 22.56
CA VAL A 316 9.70 12.90 21.20
C VAL A 316 9.81 11.45 20.76
N PHE A 317 9.10 11.10 19.69
CA PHE A 317 9.02 9.74 19.15
C PHE A 317 9.38 9.76 17.67
N ALA A 318 10.46 9.08 17.28
CA ALA A 318 10.92 9.01 15.90
C ALA A 318 11.00 10.39 15.19
N GLY A 319 11.46 11.42 15.91
CA GLY A 319 11.58 12.80 15.40
C GLY A 319 10.27 13.60 15.37
N THR A 320 9.16 13.05 15.88
CA THR A 320 7.90 13.75 16.09
C THR A 320 7.83 14.22 17.54
N GLU A 321 7.63 15.52 17.75
CA GLU A 321 7.40 16.09 19.08
C GLU A 321 5.91 16.04 19.40
N LEU A 322 5.53 15.26 20.41
CA LEU A 322 4.17 15.19 20.95
C LEU A 322 4.08 16.13 22.15
N THR A 323 3.49 17.31 21.93
CA THR A 323 3.34 18.35 22.95
C THR A 323 2.13 18.10 23.85
N GLU A 324 1.10 17.43 23.33
CA GLU A 324 -0.07 17.00 24.09
C GLU A 324 -0.51 15.61 23.60
N GLY A 325 -0.69 14.68 24.51
CA GLY A 325 -1.37 13.41 24.29
C GLY A 325 -2.28 13.21 25.48
N ARG A 326 -3.55 12.92 25.29
CA ARG A 326 -4.52 12.84 26.37
C ARG A 326 -5.54 11.74 26.13
N ILE A 327 -5.68 10.83 27.08
CA ILE A 327 -6.74 9.82 27.13
C ILE A 327 -7.63 10.19 28.29
N GLN A 328 -8.93 10.27 28.05
CA GLN A 328 -9.93 10.41 29.11
C GLN A 328 -10.97 9.31 28.96
N LEU A 329 -11.24 8.61 30.05
CA LEU A 329 -12.25 7.58 30.14
C LEU A 329 -13.07 7.83 31.40
N PRO A 330 -14.20 8.55 31.29
CA PRO A 330 -15.09 8.85 32.41
C PRO A 330 -15.73 7.66 33.08
N LYS A 331 -15.81 6.49 32.45
CA LYS A 331 -16.25 5.28 33.15
C LYS A 331 -15.79 4.03 32.42
N LEU A 332 -15.25 3.09 33.18
CA LEU A 332 -15.07 1.70 32.79
C LEU A 332 -15.80 0.83 33.80
N ALA A 333 -16.67 -0.06 33.32
CA ALA A 333 -17.27 -1.09 34.12
C ALA A 333 -17.06 -2.44 33.41
N MET A 334 -16.51 -3.41 34.14
CA MET A 334 -16.38 -4.78 33.69
C MET A 334 -17.16 -5.67 34.65
N ASP A 335 -18.12 -6.43 34.16
CA ASP A 335 -18.83 -7.46 34.91
C ASP A 335 -18.18 -8.80 34.60
N LEU A 336 -17.51 -9.38 35.60
CA LEU A 336 -16.72 -10.60 35.48
C LEU A 336 -17.58 -11.86 35.37
N GLN A 337 -18.85 -11.81 35.78
CA GLN A 337 -19.76 -12.96 35.72
C GLN A 337 -20.38 -13.10 34.33
N SER A 338 -20.85 -11.98 33.77
CA SER A 338 -21.45 -11.90 32.44
C SER A 338 -20.43 -11.62 31.33
N GLN A 339 -19.15 -11.39 31.69
CA GLN A 339 -18.06 -11.02 30.78
C GLN A 339 -18.41 -9.79 29.94
N GLN A 340 -19.11 -8.82 30.56
CA GLN A 340 -19.51 -7.58 29.91
C GLN A 340 -18.52 -6.47 30.20
N ILE A 341 -18.20 -5.66 29.20
CA ILE A 341 -17.36 -4.48 29.32
C ILE A 341 -18.17 -3.28 28.80
N ASP A 342 -18.32 -2.24 29.61
CA ASP A 342 -18.98 -0.99 29.26
C ASP A 342 -18.01 0.18 29.48
N LEU A 343 -17.64 0.83 28.38
CA LEU A 343 -16.81 2.02 28.33
C LEU A 343 -17.71 3.21 28.00
N GLN A 344 -17.64 4.28 28.78
CA GLN A 344 -18.45 5.49 28.56
C GLN A 344 -17.55 6.72 28.42
N GLY A 345 -17.73 7.47 27.33
CA GLY A 345 -17.11 8.76 27.07
C GLY A 345 -15.61 8.71 26.76
N LEU A 346 -15.13 7.65 26.10
CA LEU A 346 -13.70 7.56 25.76
C LEU A 346 -13.33 8.68 24.77
N THR A 347 -12.40 9.54 25.17
CA THR A 347 -11.80 10.53 24.29
C THR A 347 -10.29 10.38 24.25
N VAL A 348 -9.71 10.43 23.07
CA VAL A 348 -8.27 10.42 22.86
C VAL A 348 -7.89 11.66 22.07
N GLY A 349 -6.99 12.49 22.58
CA GLY A 349 -6.45 13.67 21.93
C GLY A 349 -4.95 13.55 21.75
N ALA A 350 -4.42 14.09 20.66
CA ALA A 350 -3.00 14.24 20.42
C ALA A 350 -2.74 15.56 19.69
N ALA A 351 -1.68 16.26 20.03
CA ALA A 351 -1.17 17.42 19.33
C ALA A 351 0.35 17.44 19.37
N GLY A 352 0.96 17.94 18.31
CA GLY A 352 2.40 17.92 18.19
C GLY A 352 2.91 18.55 16.90
N SER A 353 4.20 18.36 16.66
CA SER A 353 4.89 18.85 15.48
C SER A 353 5.90 17.85 14.94
N GLN A 354 6.07 17.87 13.63
CA GLN A 354 7.11 17.14 12.93
C GLN A 354 7.70 18.06 11.85
N ALA A 355 9.01 18.34 11.95
CA ALA A 355 9.65 19.39 11.17
C ALA A 355 8.92 20.75 11.29
N GLU A 356 8.45 21.33 10.17
CA GLU A 356 7.72 22.61 10.16
C GLU A 356 6.19 22.45 10.24
N ASN A 357 5.68 21.22 10.32
CA ASN A 357 4.25 20.94 10.33
C ASN A 357 3.78 20.66 11.77
N THR A 358 2.62 21.19 12.12
CA THR A 358 1.89 20.88 13.35
C THR A 358 0.68 20.00 13.03
N PHE A 359 0.27 19.18 13.99
CA PHE A 359 -0.94 18.37 13.86
C PHE A 359 -1.74 18.36 15.16
N THR A 360 -3.05 18.12 15.01
CA THR A 360 -3.94 17.72 16.10
C THR A 360 -4.76 16.51 15.64
N ALA A 361 -5.07 15.60 16.56
CA ALA A 361 -5.93 14.46 16.34
C ALA A 361 -6.83 14.29 17.57
N LYS A 362 -8.12 14.06 17.34
CA LYS A 362 -9.10 13.80 18.40
C LYS A 362 -9.99 12.65 17.99
N LEU A 363 -10.15 11.65 18.85
CA LEU A 363 -11.11 10.57 18.75
C LEU A 363 -12.11 10.68 19.90
N ASP A 364 -13.39 10.55 19.58
CA ASP A 364 -14.51 10.57 20.51
C ASP A 364 -15.34 9.30 20.29
N ALA A 365 -15.41 8.45 21.32
CA ALA A 365 -16.19 7.24 21.36
C ALA A 365 -17.14 7.29 22.59
N PRO A 366 -18.37 7.80 22.42
CA PRO A 366 -19.28 8.08 23.52
C PRO A 366 -19.66 6.84 24.34
N ARG A 367 -19.76 5.68 23.70
CA ARG A 367 -20.01 4.41 24.37
C ARG A 367 -19.51 3.23 23.56
N LEU A 368 -18.89 2.26 24.23
CA LEU A 368 -18.58 0.93 23.71
C LEU A 368 -19.02 -0.12 24.73
N ALA A 369 -19.94 -0.98 24.34
CA ALA A 369 -20.42 -2.11 25.14
C ALA A 369 -20.02 -3.42 24.46
N VAL A 370 -19.35 -4.31 25.18
CA VAL A 370 -18.90 -5.62 24.71
C VAL A 370 -19.52 -6.70 25.58
N THR A 371 -20.07 -7.73 24.95
CA THR A 371 -20.56 -8.97 25.57
C THR A 371 -19.88 -10.16 24.88
N PRO A 372 -20.01 -11.39 25.42
CA PRO A 372 -19.48 -12.59 24.76
C PRO A 372 -19.98 -12.81 23.33
N GLU A 373 -21.19 -12.33 23.02
CA GLU A 373 -21.82 -12.52 21.70
C GLU A 373 -21.56 -11.34 20.76
N GLN A 374 -21.45 -10.11 21.30
CA GLN A 374 -21.46 -8.91 20.49
C GLN A 374 -20.77 -7.71 21.16
N ALA A 375 -20.05 -6.93 20.37
CA ALA A 375 -19.67 -5.55 20.65
C ALA A 375 -20.60 -4.57 19.92
N SER A 376 -20.96 -3.47 20.59
CA SER A 376 -21.75 -2.39 20.00
C SER A 376 -21.30 -1.04 20.53
N GLY A 377 -21.39 -0.01 19.70
CA GLY A 377 -21.02 1.35 20.07
C GLY A 377 -21.93 2.41 19.49
N GLU A 378 -21.93 3.57 20.16
CA GLU A 378 -22.50 4.80 19.60
C GLU A 378 -21.61 5.35 18.47
N ALA A 379 -21.98 6.50 17.91
CA ALA A 379 -21.22 7.07 16.81
C ALA A 379 -19.81 7.48 17.25
N VAL A 380 -18.79 6.90 16.63
CA VAL A 380 -17.38 7.24 16.85
C VAL A 380 -16.97 8.33 15.87
N VAL A 381 -16.32 9.39 16.35
CA VAL A 381 -15.87 10.51 15.53
C VAL A 381 -14.37 10.69 15.72
N ALA A 382 -13.61 10.73 14.64
CA ALA A 382 -12.19 11.07 14.64
C ALA A 382 -11.96 12.30 13.76
N VAL A 383 -11.26 13.30 14.29
CA VAL A 383 -10.89 14.53 13.59
C VAL A 383 -9.38 14.65 13.61
N VAL A 384 -8.77 14.83 12.44
CA VAL A 384 -7.33 15.04 12.29
C VAL A 384 -7.12 16.34 11.53
N GLN A 385 -6.24 17.20 12.04
CA GLN A 385 -5.87 18.45 11.41
C GLN A 385 -4.35 18.52 11.30
N ALA A 386 -3.84 18.93 10.15
CA ALA A 386 -2.43 19.24 9.93
C ALA A 386 -2.29 20.64 9.35
N ARG A 387 -1.24 21.37 9.78
CA ARG A 387 -0.95 22.74 9.37
C ARG A 387 0.55 22.91 9.18
N GLY A 388 0.97 23.62 8.13
CA GLY A 388 2.35 23.96 7.83
C GLY A 388 2.45 25.02 6.73
N PRO A 389 3.66 25.42 6.32
CA PRO A 389 3.86 26.53 5.38
C PRO A 389 3.16 26.36 4.03
N GLN A 390 3.07 25.11 3.55
CA GLN A 390 2.39 24.76 2.30
C GLN A 390 1.29 23.72 2.52
N LEU A 391 1.01 23.29 3.75
CA LEU A 391 0.09 22.20 4.06
C LEU A 391 -1.06 22.69 4.94
N ARG A 392 -2.29 22.49 4.50
CA ARG A 392 -3.48 22.59 5.34
C ARG A 392 -4.32 21.35 5.08
N ALA A 393 -4.52 20.50 6.08
CA ALA A 393 -5.38 19.34 5.92
C ALA A 393 -6.32 19.19 7.11
N ASP A 394 -7.59 18.90 6.82
CA ASP A 394 -8.63 18.59 7.78
C ASP A 394 -9.31 17.29 7.31
N ALA A 395 -9.30 16.27 8.16
CA ALA A 395 -9.97 14.99 7.91
C ALA A 395 -10.92 14.68 9.07
N ASN A 396 -12.18 14.38 8.75
CA ASN A 396 -13.18 13.97 9.74
C ASN A 396 -13.74 12.60 9.33
N VAL A 397 -13.62 11.63 10.23
CA VAL A 397 -14.11 10.26 10.05
C VAL A 397 -15.19 10.01 11.08
N ARG A 398 -16.38 9.61 10.63
CA ARG A 398 -17.50 9.24 11.50
C ARG A 398 -17.95 7.81 11.20
N LEU A 399 -18.02 6.99 12.23
CA LEU A 399 -18.58 5.64 12.20
C LEU A 399 -19.90 5.64 12.98
N SER A 400 -21.02 5.32 12.35
CA SER A 400 -22.33 5.27 12.99
C SER A 400 -22.86 3.84 13.08
N ALA A 401 -23.57 3.53 14.18
CA ALA A 401 -24.19 2.24 14.43
C ALA A 401 -23.22 1.05 14.29
N VAL A 402 -22.07 1.13 14.97
CA VAL A 402 -21.04 0.09 14.95
C VAL A 402 -21.49 -1.11 15.76
N LYS A 403 -21.51 -2.29 15.14
CA LYS A 403 -21.84 -3.56 15.77
C LYS A 403 -20.91 -4.65 15.24
N GLY A 404 -20.36 -5.49 16.11
CA GLY A 404 -19.48 -6.59 15.71
C GLY A 404 -19.63 -7.81 16.60
N SER A 405 -19.26 -8.97 16.10
CA SER A 405 -19.12 -10.24 16.81
C SER A 405 -17.85 -10.94 16.32
N ALA A 406 -17.55 -12.13 16.84
CA ALA A 406 -16.46 -12.95 16.29
C ALA A 406 -16.63 -13.30 14.80
N SER A 407 -17.87 -13.28 14.28
CA SER A 407 -18.20 -13.71 12.92
C SER A 407 -18.55 -12.57 11.96
N ALA A 408 -18.92 -11.39 12.46
CA ALA A 408 -19.38 -10.30 11.61
C ALA A 408 -19.02 -8.92 12.15
N LEU A 409 -18.82 -7.95 11.26
CA LEU A 409 -18.71 -6.53 11.56
C LEU A 409 -19.70 -5.76 10.69
N ASN A 410 -20.48 -4.87 11.29
CA ASN A 410 -21.42 -4.01 10.61
C ASN A 410 -21.25 -2.57 11.10
N ILE A 411 -21.11 -1.65 10.16
CA ILE A 411 -21.09 -0.22 10.38
C ILE A 411 -22.22 0.34 9.53
N GLY A 412 -23.24 0.89 10.17
CA GLY A 412 -24.42 1.42 9.47
C GLY A 412 -24.05 2.53 8.48
N GLU A 413 -23.08 3.37 8.85
CA GLU A 413 -22.54 4.41 7.98
C GLU A 413 -21.11 4.78 8.38
N LEU A 414 -20.17 4.68 7.45
CA LEU A 414 -18.85 5.29 7.49
C LEU A 414 -18.90 6.56 6.64
N VAL A 415 -18.58 7.70 7.24
CA VAL A 415 -18.43 8.99 6.56
C VAL A 415 -16.99 9.45 6.69
N ILE A 416 -16.39 9.89 5.59
CA ILE A 416 -15.06 10.52 5.56
C ILE A 416 -15.23 11.86 4.83
N ASP A 417 -14.98 12.96 5.55
CA ASP A 417 -14.80 14.29 4.99
C ASP A 417 -13.31 14.63 4.94
N LEU A 418 -12.84 15.16 3.82
CA LEU A 418 -11.45 15.58 3.60
C LEU A 418 -11.44 17.00 3.02
N ASP A 419 -10.61 17.89 3.56
CA ASP A 419 -10.32 19.22 3.03
C ASP A 419 -8.82 19.45 3.18
N ALA A 420 -8.08 19.27 2.08
CA ALA A 420 -6.62 19.28 2.06
C ALA A 420 -6.08 20.19 0.96
N GLU A 421 -5.06 20.97 1.29
CA GLU A 421 -4.32 21.87 0.41
C GLU A 421 -2.83 21.61 0.61
N GLN A 422 -2.12 21.42 -0.51
CA GLN A 422 -0.67 21.30 -0.54
C GLN A 422 -0.10 22.16 -1.67
N GLY A 423 0.45 23.33 -1.32
CA GLY A 423 0.88 24.33 -2.29
C GLY A 423 -0.30 24.83 -3.14
N GLU A 424 -0.23 24.63 -4.46
CA GLU A 424 -1.33 25.02 -5.38
C GLU A 424 -2.41 23.93 -5.53
N ASN A 425 -2.12 22.71 -5.06
CA ASN A 425 -3.04 21.58 -5.14
C ASN A 425 -4.02 21.60 -3.98
N ALA A 426 -5.29 21.30 -4.25
CA ALA A 426 -6.32 21.16 -3.24
C ALA A 426 -7.25 19.99 -3.55
N VAL A 427 -7.72 19.31 -2.51
CA VAL A 427 -8.74 18.25 -2.58
C VAL A 427 -9.73 18.49 -1.46
N LYS A 428 -11.01 18.59 -1.81
CA LYS A 428 -12.10 18.73 -0.84
C LYS A 428 -13.21 17.77 -1.20
N GLY A 429 -13.68 16.96 -0.28
CA GLY A 429 -14.74 16.02 -0.59
C GLY A 429 -15.26 15.24 0.58
N ARG A 430 -16.30 14.47 0.31
CA ARG A 430 -16.98 13.58 1.25
C ARG A 430 -17.23 12.24 0.59
N VAL A 431 -17.09 11.17 1.35
CA VAL A 431 -17.59 9.84 0.99
C VAL A 431 -18.37 9.23 2.14
N SER A 432 -19.48 8.58 1.82
CA SER A 432 -20.30 7.81 2.75
C SER A 432 -20.51 6.41 2.22
N THR A 433 -20.41 5.41 3.09
CA THR A 433 -20.75 4.01 2.76
C THR A 433 -21.15 3.21 3.99
N PRO A 434 -22.17 2.35 3.93
CA PRO A 434 -22.32 1.28 4.90
C PRO A 434 -21.20 0.25 4.70
N VAL A 435 -20.73 -0.36 5.78
CA VAL A 435 -19.69 -1.41 5.75
C VAL A 435 -20.26 -2.65 6.40
N SER A 436 -20.14 -3.78 5.72
CA SER A 436 -20.44 -5.09 6.30
C SER A 436 -19.33 -6.08 5.97
N ALA A 437 -18.92 -6.85 6.97
CA ALA A 437 -17.94 -7.91 6.82
C ALA A 437 -18.45 -9.18 7.50
N ASN A 438 -18.36 -10.30 6.81
CA ASN A 438 -18.46 -11.62 7.40
C ASN A 438 -17.03 -12.17 7.52
N LEU A 439 -16.55 -12.30 8.75
CA LEU A 439 -15.18 -12.65 9.07
C LEU A 439 -14.90 -14.16 8.89
N GLU A 440 -15.94 -15.00 9.04
CA GLU A 440 -15.84 -16.45 8.80
C GLU A 440 -15.67 -16.78 7.32
N THR A 441 -16.45 -16.12 6.46
CA THR A 441 -16.37 -16.28 5.00
C THR A 441 -15.33 -15.36 4.36
N GLN A 442 -14.72 -14.45 5.14
CA GLN A 442 -13.82 -13.39 4.67
C GLN A 442 -14.43 -12.56 3.52
N ARG A 443 -15.71 -12.19 3.67
CA ARG A 443 -16.46 -11.43 2.67
C ARG A 443 -16.74 -10.03 3.16
N TYR A 444 -16.32 -9.04 2.40
CA TYR A 444 -16.43 -7.61 2.72
C TYR A 444 -17.31 -6.92 1.68
N ARG A 445 -18.23 -6.08 2.12
CA ARG A 445 -19.12 -5.33 1.24
C ARG A 445 -19.25 -3.87 1.63
N LEU A 446 -19.17 -3.03 0.59
CA LEU A 446 -19.59 -1.64 0.59
C LEU A 446 -20.86 -1.57 -0.27
N ALA A 447 -22.03 -1.64 0.36
CA ALA A 447 -23.29 -1.86 -0.36
C ALA A 447 -23.76 -0.64 -1.14
N ALA A 448 -23.38 0.57 -0.70
CA ALA A 448 -23.74 1.84 -1.31
C ALA A 448 -22.67 2.89 -1.00
N ILE A 449 -21.74 3.08 -1.94
CA ILE A 449 -20.76 4.16 -1.90
C ILE A 449 -21.41 5.39 -2.53
N ALA A 450 -21.30 6.53 -1.88
CA ALA A 450 -21.61 7.84 -2.45
C ALA A 450 -20.49 8.79 -2.06
N GLY A 451 -19.91 9.48 -3.04
CA GLY A 451 -18.86 10.46 -2.77
C GLY A 451 -18.82 11.58 -3.78
N GLU A 452 -18.31 12.71 -3.35
CA GLU A 452 -18.11 13.90 -4.17
C GLU A 452 -16.80 14.57 -3.76
N TYR A 453 -15.93 14.82 -4.73
CA TYR A 453 -14.60 15.38 -4.51
C TYR A 453 -14.33 16.50 -5.51
N GLU A 454 -14.03 17.69 -5.02
CA GLU A 454 -13.43 18.76 -5.78
C GLU A 454 -11.91 18.62 -5.73
N VAL A 455 -11.27 18.60 -6.90
CA VAL A 455 -9.82 18.53 -7.06
C VAL A 455 -9.37 19.76 -7.83
N ARG A 456 -8.50 20.56 -7.23
CA ARG A 456 -7.83 21.70 -7.85
C ARG A 456 -6.35 21.40 -8.01
N SER A 457 -5.82 21.52 -9.22
CA SER A 457 -4.38 21.38 -9.48
C SER A 457 -4.00 22.13 -10.76
N PRO A 458 -2.86 22.86 -10.78
CA PRO A 458 -2.32 23.47 -12.00
C PRO A 458 -1.99 22.45 -13.09
N ALA A 459 -1.73 21.19 -12.72
CA ALA A 459 -1.43 20.11 -13.67
C ALA A 459 -2.68 19.61 -14.41
N LEU A 460 -3.88 19.94 -13.92
CA LEU A 460 -5.13 19.59 -14.58
C LEU A 460 -5.42 20.57 -15.73
N PRO A 461 -5.85 20.07 -16.90
CA PRO A 461 -6.19 20.93 -18.05
C PRO A 461 -7.25 22.00 -17.74
N MET A 462 -8.21 21.64 -16.88
CA MET A 462 -9.31 22.48 -16.42
C MET A 462 -9.01 23.25 -15.13
N LYS A 463 -7.82 23.06 -14.53
CA LYS A 463 -7.38 23.59 -13.21
C LYS A 463 -8.18 23.13 -11.98
N SER A 464 -9.49 22.94 -12.11
CA SER A 464 -10.37 22.37 -11.08
C SER A 464 -11.44 21.47 -11.70
N THR A 465 -11.79 20.38 -11.04
CA THR A 465 -12.87 19.48 -11.44
C THR A 465 -13.56 18.84 -10.25
N THR A 466 -14.85 18.55 -10.39
CA THR A 466 -15.63 17.77 -9.41
C THR A 466 -15.79 16.34 -9.90
N ILE A 467 -15.50 15.40 -9.01
CA ILE A 467 -15.61 13.96 -9.21
C ILE A 467 -16.73 13.47 -8.31
N ALA A 468 -17.89 13.20 -8.90
CA ALA A 468 -18.99 12.56 -8.19
C ALA A 468 -18.96 11.06 -8.47
N LEU A 469 -19.00 10.22 -7.43
CA LEU A 469 -18.96 8.78 -7.56
C LEU A 469 -20.08 8.12 -6.75
N SER A 470 -20.65 7.06 -7.29
CA SER A 470 -21.58 6.18 -6.57
C SER A 470 -21.36 4.74 -6.99
N GLY A 471 -21.57 3.78 -6.10
CA GLY A 471 -21.28 2.40 -6.46
C GLY A 471 -21.44 1.41 -5.33
N LYS A 472 -20.90 0.22 -5.55
CA LYS A 472 -20.82 -0.84 -4.55
C LYS A 472 -19.62 -1.73 -4.82
N VAL A 473 -19.09 -2.30 -3.74
CA VAL A 473 -17.97 -3.25 -3.78
C VAL A 473 -18.37 -4.51 -3.02
N ASP A 474 -18.08 -5.67 -3.59
CA ASP A 474 -18.25 -6.97 -2.95
C ASP A 474 -16.95 -7.77 -3.16
N ALA A 475 -16.23 -8.00 -2.08
CA ALA A 475 -14.97 -8.75 -2.08
C ALA A 475 -15.14 -10.04 -1.27
N ASP A 476 -14.97 -11.19 -1.89
CA ASP A 476 -14.93 -12.51 -1.26
C ASP A 476 -13.49 -13.00 -1.34
N VAL A 477 -12.72 -12.73 -0.27
CA VAL A 477 -11.27 -12.98 -0.24
C VAL A 477 -10.98 -14.48 -0.29
N LYS A 478 -11.80 -15.28 0.40
CA LYS A 478 -11.67 -16.74 0.41
C LYS A 478 -11.90 -17.36 -0.98
N ARG A 479 -12.79 -16.77 -1.78
CA ARG A 479 -12.99 -17.16 -3.19
C ARG A 479 -12.09 -16.41 -4.17
N GLU A 480 -11.21 -15.54 -3.68
CA GLU A 480 -10.35 -14.68 -4.49
C GLU A 480 -11.12 -13.89 -5.55
N THR A 481 -12.27 -13.31 -5.19
CA THR A 481 -13.08 -12.51 -6.12
C THR A 481 -13.37 -11.12 -5.59
N VAL A 482 -13.34 -10.13 -6.48
CA VAL A 482 -13.81 -8.77 -6.22
C VAL A 482 -14.74 -8.35 -7.34
N LYS A 483 -15.85 -7.70 -6.98
CA LYS A 483 -16.79 -7.07 -7.92
C LYS A 483 -17.01 -5.62 -7.52
N VAL A 484 -16.95 -4.73 -8.49
CA VAL A 484 -17.16 -3.30 -8.34
C VAL A 484 -18.15 -2.85 -9.39
N ASP A 485 -19.26 -2.26 -8.95
CA ASP A 485 -20.15 -1.50 -9.83
C ASP A 485 -19.98 -0.03 -9.46
N LEU A 486 -19.59 0.82 -10.42
CA LEU A 486 -19.25 2.22 -10.20
C LEU A 486 -19.93 3.09 -11.26
N LYS A 487 -20.57 4.15 -10.82
CA LYS A 487 -20.98 5.29 -11.64
C LYS A 487 -20.18 6.49 -11.21
N SER A 488 -19.60 7.21 -12.17
CA SER A 488 -18.81 8.40 -11.90
C SER A 488 -19.18 9.51 -12.87
N ARG A 489 -19.09 10.75 -12.40
CA ARG A 489 -19.03 11.93 -13.24
C ARG A 489 -17.66 12.57 -13.06
N PHE A 490 -16.93 12.69 -14.16
CA PHE A 490 -15.61 13.29 -14.20
C PHE A 490 -15.56 14.28 -15.36
N ASP A 491 -15.31 15.57 -15.07
CA ASP A 491 -15.38 16.64 -16.08
C ASP A 491 -16.75 16.64 -16.80
N GLU A 492 -16.78 16.46 -18.12
CA GLU A 492 -18.01 16.36 -18.92
C GLU A 492 -18.53 14.91 -19.10
N SER A 493 -17.80 13.93 -18.58
CA SER A 493 -18.05 12.51 -18.78
C SER A 493 -18.91 11.89 -17.69
N ASN A 494 -19.99 11.22 -18.09
CA ASN A 494 -20.69 10.24 -17.28
C ASN A 494 -20.14 8.84 -17.60
N ILE A 495 -19.69 8.14 -16.57
CA ILE A 495 -19.03 6.84 -16.64
C ILE A 495 -19.89 5.84 -15.86
N ASP A 496 -20.30 4.74 -16.50
CA ASP A 496 -20.90 3.56 -15.86
C ASP A 496 -19.98 2.37 -16.09
N GLY A 497 -19.39 1.84 -15.02
CA GLY A 497 -18.36 0.83 -15.06
C GLY A 497 -18.67 -0.33 -14.15
N LYS A 498 -18.53 -1.54 -14.67
CA LYS A 498 -18.50 -2.78 -13.90
C LYS A 498 -17.15 -3.42 -14.04
N PHE A 499 -16.55 -3.78 -12.92
CA PHE A 499 -15.24 -4.42 -12.86
C PHE A 499 -15.35 -5.68 -12.01
N SER A 500 -14.70 -6.75 -12.44
CA SER A 500 -14.50 -7.92 -11.60
C SER A 500 -13.09 -8.46 -11.75
N MET A 501 -12.51 -8.88 -10.63
CA MET A 501 -11.21 -9.53 -10.58
C MET A 501 -11.37 -10.89 -9.92
N GLN A 502 -10.67 -11.88 -10.45
CA GLN A 502 -10.59 -13.23 -9.89
C GLN A 502 -9.14 -13.69 -9.87
N GLN A 503 -8.81 -14.66 -9.02
CA GLN A 503 -7.48 -15.30 -8.94
C GLN A 503 -6.37 -14.30 -8.56
N PHE A 504 -6.24 -13.94 -7.28
CA PHE A 504 -5.42 -12.78 -6.89
C PHE A 504 -3.91 -12.92 -7.18
N ALA A 505 -3.40 -14.16 -7.26
CA ALA A 505 -2.00 -14.41 -7.64
C ALA A 505 -1.75 -14.26 -9.16
N GLU A 506 -2.75 -14.58 -9.99
CA GLU A 506 -2.71 -14.46 -11.45
C GLU A 506 -3.98 -13.72 -11.93
N PRO A 507 -4.07 -12.41 -11.71
CA PRO A 507 -5.33 -11.67 -11.75
C PRO A 507 -5.98 -11.73 -13.13
N PHE A 508 -7.15 -12.35 -13.21
CA PHE A 508 -8.03 -12.24 -14.38
C PHE A 508 -9.02 -11.10 -14.17
N VAL A 509 -8.90 -10.05 -14.99
CA VAL A 509 -9.72 -8.85 -14.88
C VAL A 509 -10.77 -8.83 -15.98
N GLN A 510 -12.02 -8.61 -15.60
CA GLN A 510 -13.10 -8.34 -16.54
C GLN A 510 -13.70 -6.96 -16.30
N PHE A 511 -14.03 -6.25 -17.37
CA PHE A 511 -14.71 -4.97 -17.25
C PHE A 511 -15.76 -4.73 -18.35
N ASP A 512 -16.81 -4.00 -18.00
CA ASP A 512 -17.78 -3.43 -18.94
C ASP A 512 -17.96 -1.97 -18.56
N ALA A 513 -17.50 -1.06 -19.43
CA ALA A 513 -17.56 0.37 -19.21
C ALA A 513 -18.34 1.08 -20.33
N ALA A 514 -19.15 2.06 -19.94
CA ALA A 514 -19.83 2.98 -20.83
C ALA A 514 -19.48 4.41 -20.44
N ILE A 515 -19.05 5.20 -21.41
CA ILE A 515 -18.71 6.61 -21.27
C ILE A 515 -19.55 7.38 -22.29
N ASP A 516 -20.23 8.45 -21.91
CA ASP A 516 -21.02 9.23 -22.87
C ASP A 516 -20.15 10.12 -23.78
N LYS A 517 -19.16 10.81 -23.20
CA LYS A 517 -18.23 11.71 -23.90
C LYS A 517 -16.84 11.56 -23.33
N LEU A 518 -15.83 11.51 -24.19
CA LEU A 518 -14.42 11.49 -23.79
C LEU A 518 -13.61 12.32 -24.78
N ASP A 519 -12.94 13.35 -24.28
CA ASP A 519 -11.99 14.14 -25.05
C ASP A 519 -10.58 13.88 -24.51
N LEU A 520 -9.81 13.04 -25.20
CA LEU A 520 -8.46 12.67 -24.80
C LEU A 520 -7.46 13.80 -25.06
N ASP A 521 -7.75 14.71 -26.00
CA ASP A 521 -6.83 15.78 -26.37
C ASP A 521 -6.71 16.82 -25.24
N ARG A 522 -7.77 16.96 -24.44
CA ARG A 522 -7.74 17.79 -23.23
C ARG A 522 -6.71 17.32 -22.21
N TYR A 523 -6.44 16.02 -22.10
CA TYR A 523 -5.58 15.45 -21.05
C TYR A 523 -4.12 15.22 -21.49
N ARG A 524 -3.77 15.68 -22.68
CA ARG A 524 -2.42 15.55 -23.20
C ARG A 524 -1.47 16.54 -22.49
N PRO A 525 -0.27 16.12 -22.07
CA PRO A 525 0.65 17.00 -21.35
C PRO A 525 0.93 18.28 -22.14
N ALA A 526 0.87 19.42 -21.45
CA ALA A 526 1.13 20.75 -22.00
C ALA A 526 2.63 20.92 -22.37
N GLY A 527 3.04 20.31 -23.47
CA GLY A 527 4.40 20.39 -24.02
C GLY A 527 4.47 20.22 -25.54
N GLU A 528 3.34 19.89 -26.17
CA GLU A 528 3.23 19.71 -27.62
C GLU A 528 2.24 20.70 -28.25
N THR A 529 2.13 21.91 -27.69
CA THR A 529 1.74 23.06 -28.50
C THR A 529 2.85 23.31 -29.49
N LYS A 530 2.52 23.26 -30.79
CA LYS A 530 3.36 23.64 -31.94
C LYS A 530 4.29 24.80 -31.52
N LYS A 531 5.56 24.48 -31.18
CA LYS A 531 6.60 25.49 -31.13
C LYS A 531 6.71 26.04 -32.54
N GLU A 532 6.50 27.35 -32.63
CA GLU A 532 6.78 28.16 -33.80
C GLU A 532 8.11 27.73 -34.43
N GLU A 533 8.13 27.81 -35.76
CA GLU A 533 9.25 27.52 -36.65
C GLU A 533 10.55 28.20 -36.18
N GLU A 534 11.31 27.53 -35.32
CA GLU A 534 12.73 27.82 -35.15
C GLU A 534 13.47 27.25 -36.37
N LYS A 535 14.08 28.16 -37.14
CA LYS A 535 14.98 27.85 -38.27
C LYS A 535 15.97 26.74 -37.89
N PRO A 536 16.25 25.79 -38.80
CA PRO A 536 17.15 24.68 -38.51
C PRO A 536 18.59 25.20 -38.45
N THR A 537 19.18 25.17 -37.26
CA THR A 537 20.64 25.15 -37.09
C THR A 537 21.10 23.70 -37.06
N GLU A 538 21.93 23.36 -38.04
CA GLU A 538 22.70 22.12 -38.11
C GLU A 538 23.53 21.94 -36.85
N LYS A 539 23.20 20.92 -36.06
CA LYS A 539 24.15 20.02 -35.39
C LYS A 539 23.44 18.71 -35.09
N GLY A 540 23.87 17.66 -35.78
CA GLY A 540 23.36 16.31 -35.64
C GLY A 540 23.52 15.79 -34.21
N GLY A 541 22.41 15.71 -33.50
CA GLY A 541 22.15 14.70 -32.51
C GLY A 541 20.80 14.11 -32.89
N GLU A 542 20.78 12.84 -33.29
CA GLU A 542 19.53 12.09 -33.42
C GLU A 542 18.75 12.28 -32.12
N LYS A 543 17.62 13.00 -32.19
CA LYS A 543 16.62 12.94 -31.12
C LYS A 543 16.21 11.48 -31.05
N GLY A 544 16.75 10.74 -30.08
CA GLY A 544 16.46 9.33 -29.88
C GLY A 544 14.95 9.12 -29.89
N GLU A 545 14.47 8.34 -30.85
CA GLU A 545 13.04 8.02 -30.95
C GLU A 545 12.57 7.41 -29.63
N SER A 546 11.40 7.86 -29.16
CA SER A 546 10.81 7.31 -27.94
C SER A 546 10.51 5.83 -28.14
N ARG A 547 11.03 4.99 -27.24
CA ARG A 547 10.81 3.54 -27.29
C ARG A 547 9.38 3.18 -26.88
N ILE A 548 8.81 2.22 -27.58
CA ILE A 548 7.52 1.60 -27.30
C ILE A 548 7.77 0.44 -26.35
N ASP A 549 7.37 0.59 -25.09
CA ASP A 549 7.50 -0.45 -24.07
C ASP A 549 6.20 -1.26 -23.94
N LEU A 550 6.27 -2.54 -24.28
CA LEU A 550 5.15 -3.49 -24.18
C LEU A 550 5.28 -4.45 -22.99
N SER A 551 6.30 -4.27 -22.13
CA SER A 551 6.60 -5.20 -21.02
C SER A 551 5.41 -5.37 -20.06
N ALA A 552 4.64 -4.31 -19.84
CA ALA A 552 3.43 -4.32 -19.00
C ALA A 552 2.36 -5.31 -19.50
N LEU A 553 2.32 -5.63 -20.79
CA LEU A 553 1.34 -6.55 -21.36
C LEU A 553 1.56 -8.01 -20.94
N LYS A 554 2.78 -8.36 -20.51
CA LYS A 554 3.11 -9.74 -20.09
C LYS A 554 2.41 -10.16 -18.81
N ALA A 555 2.16 -9.23 -17.91
CA ALA A 555 1.43 -9.47 -16.65
C ALA A 555 -0.09 -9.33 -16.79
N LEU A 556 -0.58 -8.98 -18.00
CA LEU A 556 -1.97 -8.58 -18.20
C LEU A 556 -2.82 -9.77 -18.66
N ASN A 557 -3.81 -10.14 -17.86
CA ASN A 557 -4.85 -11.12 -18.19
C ASN A 557 -6.23 -10.46 -18.06
N LEU A 558 -6.83 -10.05 -19.19
CA LEU A 558 -8.08 -9.28 -19.18
C LEU A 558 -9.05 -9.64 -20.31
N ASP A 559 -10.35 -9.45 -20.04
CA ASP A 559 -11.43 -9.47 -21.03
C ASP A 559 -12.40 -8.31 -20.77
N GLY A 560 -12.45 -7.34 -21.68
CA GLY A 560 -13.09 -6.05 -21.45
C GLY A 560 -13.95 -5.56 -22.61
N LYS A 561 -15.02 -4.85 -22.27
CA LYS A 561 -15.87 -4.11 -23.22
C LYS A 561 -15.91 -2.64 -22.84
N LEU A 562 -15.75 -1.78 -23.84
CA LEU A 562 -15.83 -0.33 -23.68
C LEU A 562 -16.78 0.25 -24.73
N ARG A 563 -17.71 1.10 -24.29
CA ARG A 563 -18.59 1.89 -25.15
C ARG A 563 -18.33 3.36 -24.89
N ILE A 564 -18.15 4.15 -25.95
CA ILE A 564 -18.00 5.60 -25.85
C ILE A 564 -18.99 6.26 -26.81
N GLY A 565 -19.86 7.14 -26.31
CA GLY A 565 -20.83 7.86 -27.14
C GLY A 565 -20.16 8.81 -28.12
N SER A 566 -19.29 9.70 -27.62
CA SER A 566 -18.47 10.62 -28.41
C SER A 566 -17.01 10.56 -27.93
N LEU A 567 -16.08 10.36 -28.86
CA LEU A 567 -14.65 10.31 -28.59
C LEU A 567 -13.91 11.34 -29.47
N ILE A 568 -13.09 12.19 -28.85
CA ILE A 568 -12.11 13.03 -29.52
C ILE A 568 -10.73 12.53 -29.14
N ALA A 569 -9.93 12.16 -30.14
CA ALA A 569 -8.56 11.71 -29.94
C ALA A 569 -7.69 12.11 -31.13
N SER A 570 -6.58 12.81 -30.87
CA SER A 570 -5.69 13.38 -31.89
C SER A 570 -6.46 14.20 -32.94
N ASN A 571 -7.37 15.04 -32.46
CA ASN A 571 -8.38 15.82 -33.19
C ASN A 571 -9.41 15.01 -33.99
N VAL A 572 -9.27 13.69 -34.08
CA VAL A 572 -10.20 12.82 -34.79
C VAL A 572 -11.46 12.62 -33.98
N LYS A 573 -12.61 12.85 -34.63
CA LYS A 573 -13.94 12.76 -34.00
C LYS A 573 -14.60 11.44 -34.35
N LEU A 574 -14.82 10.60 -33.34
CA LEU A 574 -15.54 9.35 -33.43
C LEU A 574 -16.82 9.41 -32.61
N SER A 575 -17.83 8.65 -33.04
CA SER A 575 -19.08 8.45 -32.29
C SER A 575 -19.46 6.97 -32.28
N ASP A 576 -20.32 6.56 -31.33
CA ASP A 576 -20.79 5.18 -31.20
C ASP A 576 -19.65 4.15 -31.12
N VAL A 577 -18.58 4.50 -30.42
CA VAL A 577 -17.37 3.67 -30.29
C VAL A 577 -17.69 2.44 -29.45
N ARG A 578 -17.39 1.25 -29.96
CA ARG A 578 -17.50 -0.03 -29.26
C ARG A 578 -16.22 -0.80 -29.43
N VAL A 579 -15.62 -1.17 -28.32
CA VAL A 579 -14.33 -1.84 -28.25
C VAL A 579 -14.49 -3.10 -27.41
N THR A 580 -13.95 -4.21 -27.89
CA THR A 580 -13.72 -5.42 -27.08
C THR A 580 -12.23 -5.68 -27.03
N VAL A 581 -11.66 -5.78 -25.84
CA VAL A 581 -10.23 -6.02 -25.61
C VAL A 581 -10.06 -7.36 -24.90
N LYS A 582 -9.09 -8.15 -25.36
CA LYS A 582 -8.58 -9.31 -24.65
C LYS A 582 -7.07 -9.19 -24.52
N ALA A 583 -6.53 -9.49 -23.36
CA ALA A 583 -5.09 -9.58 -23.16
C ALA A 583 -4.75 -10.87 -22.41
N LYS A 584 -3.72 -11.58 -22.86
CA LYS A 584 -3.17 -12.74 -22.17
C LYS A 584 -1.77 -13.04 -22.70
N ASP A 585 -0.85 -13.45 -21.82
CA ASP A 585 0.48 -13.97 -22.17
C ASP A 585 1.32 -13.00 -23.05
N GLY A 586 1.20 -11.69 -22.80
CA GLY A 586 1.90 -10.66 -23.57
C GLY A 586 1.26 -10.32 -24.92
N LYS A 587 0.10 -10.90 -25.25
CA LYS A 587 -0.67 -10.59 -26.46
C LYS A 587 -1.94 -9.82 -26.10
N VAL A 588 -2.17 -8.71 -26.80
CA VAL A 588 -3.41 -7.93 -26.73
C VAL A 588 -4.12 -8.00 -28.06
N GLU A 589 -5.42 -8.23 -28.04
CA GLU A 589 -6.30 -8.19 -29.20
C GLU A 589 -7.47 -7.23 -28.92
N VAL A 590 -7.66 -6.29 -29.83
CA VAL A 590 -8.82 -5.41 -29.89
C VAL A 590 -9.69 -5.87 -31.06
N ASN A 591 -10.78 -6.57 -30.77
CA ASN A 591 -11.62 -7.17 -31.80
C ASN A 591 -13.09 -7.38 -31.35
N PRO A 592 -14.06 -6.68 -31.98
CA PRO A 592 -13.90 -5.60 -32.93
C PRO A 592 -13.74 -4.23 -32.24
N LEU A 593 -13.11 -3.28 -32.94
CA LEU A 593 -13.34 -1.85 -32.76
C LEU A 593 -14.33 -1.39 -33.82
N LEU A 594 -15.47 -0.85 -33.39
CA LEU A 594 -16.51 -0.29 -34.26
C LEU A 594 -16.75 1.17 -33.87
N ALA A 595 -16.92 2.08 -34.84
CA ALA A 595 -17.34 3.45 -34.59
C ALA A 595 -17.92 4.10 -35.86
N THR A 596 -18.55 5.26 -35.69
CA THR A 596 -18.96 6.19 -36.76
C THR A 596 -17.90 7.30 -36.88
N LEU A 597 -17.48 7.60 -38.10
CA LEU A 597 -16.38 8.53 -38.43
C LEU A 597 -16.75 9.38 -39.66
N TYR A 598 -16.84 10.71 -39.51
CA TYR A 598 -17.19 11.68 -40.57
C TYR A 598 -18.34 11.25 -41.50
N GLY A 599 -19.43 10.74 -40.91
CA GLY A 599 -20.64 10.31 -41.62
C GLY A 599 -20.55 8.92 -42.28
N GLY A 600 -19.47 8.18 -42.05
CA GLY A 600 -19.29 6.78 -42.44
C GLY A 600 -19.06 5.88 -41.23
N SER A 601 -18.66 4.63 -41.47
CA SER A 601 -18.36 3.64 -40.41
C SER A 601 -16.91 3.16 -40.47
N VAL A 602 -16.32 2.90 -39.30
CA VAL A 602 -15.03 2.22 -39.16
C VAL A 602 -15.21 0.88 -38.47
N ARG A 603 -14.53 -0.14 -39.00
CA ARG A 603 -14.30 -1.42 -38.36
C ARG A 603 -12.79 -1.67 -38.30
N SER A 604 -12.26 -1.98 -37.13
CA SER A 604 -10.86 -2.30 -36.96
C SER A 604 -10.63 -3.52 -36.07
N VAL A 605 -9.56 -4.25 -36.37
CA VAL A 605 -8.97 -5.29 -35.53
C VAL A 605 -7.51 -4.91 -35.33
N VAL A 606 -7.08 -4.83 -34.09
CA VAL A 606 -5.69 -4.49 -33.74
C VAL A 606 -5.14 -5.57 -32.82
N THR A 607 -3.96 -6.09 -33.12
CA THR A 607 -3.22 -6.98 -32.22
C THR A 607 -1.84 -6.43 -31.94
N ALA A 608 -1.41 -6.52 -30.68
CA ALA A 608 -0.05 -6.21 -30.25
C ALA A 608 0.53 -7.44 -29.54
N ASP A 609 1.78 -7.77 -29.82
CA ASP A 609 2.49 -8.91 -29.24
C ASP A 609 3.82 -8.44 -28.64
N ALA A 610 3.92 -8.48 -27.31
CA ALA A 610 5.09 -8.05 -26.54
C ALA A 610 6.26 -9.04 -26.58
N ASN A 611 6.06 -10.26 -27.10
CA ASN A 611 7.12 -11.26 -27.23
C ASN A 611 7.93 -11.03 -28.50
N SER A 612 7.29 -10.45 -29.52
CA SER A 612 7.89 -10.12 -30.81
C SER A 612 8.02 -8.63 -31.08
N ASN A 613 7.46 -7.76 -30.23
CA ASN A 613 7.28 -6.32 -30.50
C ASN A 613 6.64 -6.08 -31.88
N SER A 614 5.58 -6.84 -32.15
CA SER A 614 4.88 -6.79 -33.43
C SER A 614 3.44 -6.31 -33.26
N PHE A 615 2.93 -5.69 -34.32
CA PHE A 615 1.60 -5.14 -34.43
C PHE A 615 0.96 -5.63 -35.72
N ALA A 616 -0.32 -5.96 -35.66
CA ALA A 616 -1.13 -6.20 -36.84
C ALA A 616 -2.40 -5.35 -36.77
N VAL A 617 -2.76 -4.73 -37.89
CA VAL A 617 -3.92 -3.85 -37.99
C VAL A 617 -4.69 -4.22 -39.25
N LYS A 618 -5.97 -4.53 -39.07
CA LYS A 618 -6.95 -4.60 -40.14
C LYS A 618 -7.97 -3.50 -39.93
N GLN A 619 -8.12 -2.61 -40.89
CA GLN A 619 -9.03 -1.48 -40.79
C GLN A 619 -9.82 -1.33 -42.07
N SER A 620 -11.14 -1.19 -41.94
CA SER A 620 -12.04 -0.90 -43.04
C SER A 620 -12.84 0.35 -42.69
N LEU A 621 -12.77 1.34 -43.57
CA LEU A 621 -13.57 2.56 -43.58
C LEU A 621 -14.60 2.42 -44.70
N SER A 622 -15.85 2.73 -44.42
CA SER A 622 -16.92 2.70 -45.43
C SER A 622 -17.75 3.98 -45.40
N GLY A 623 -17.84 4.62 -46.57
CA GLY A 623 -18.58 5.87 -46.75
C GLY A 623 -18.04 7.03 -45.91
N VAL A 624 -16.74 7.06 -45.59
CA VAL A 624 -16.13 8.13 -44.80
C VAL A 624 -15.79 9.31 -45.71
N THR A 625 -16.00 10.52 -45.21
CA THR A 625 -15.56 11.75 -45.90
C THR A 625 -14.08 11.98 -45.58
N ILE A 626 -13.21 11.84 -46.57
CA ILE A 626 -11.75 11.78 -46.36
C ILE A 626 -11.13 13.15 -46.06
N GLY A 627 -11.64 14.23 -46.66
CA GLY A 627 -11.09 15.57 -46.45
C GLY A 627 -11.00 15.97 -44.98
N PRO A 628 -12.11 15.95 -44.20
CA PRO A 628 -12.06 16.21 -42.75
C PRO A 628 -11.14 15.26 -41.98
N LEU A 629 -11.11 13.97 -42.34
CA LEU A 629 -10.24 12.99 -41.69
C LEU A 629 -8.76 13.33 -41.87
N LEU A 630 -8.32 13.65 -43.09
CA LEU A 630 -6.92 13.99 -43.35
C LEU A 630 -6.50 15.29 -42.66
N ARG A 631 -7.40 16.27 -42.60
CA ARG A 631 -7.15 17.52 -41.88
C ARG A 631 -7.00 17.30 -40.38
N ASP A 632 -7.95 16.59 -39.77
CA ASP A 632 -7.95 16.39 -38.32
C ASP A 632 -6.82 15.40 -37.90
N ALA A 633 -6.57 14.33 -38.66
CA ALA A 633 -5.58 13.30 -38.29
C ALA A 633 -4.13 13.63 -38.68
N LEU A 634 -3.91 14.26 -39.83
CA LEU A 634 -2.58 14.45 -40.43
C LEU A 634 -2.22 15.92 -40.72
N ASP A 635 -3.13 16.87 -40.44
CA ASP A 635 -2.97 18.28 -40.81
C ASP A 635 -2.70 18.46 -42.32
N GLN A 636 -3.34 17.62 -43.16
CA GLN A 636 -3.21 17.63 -44.62
C GLN A 636 -4.55 17.89 -45.30
N ASP A 637 -4.54 18.70 -46.36
CA ASP A 637 -5.72 18.99 -47.20
C ASP A 637 -5.44 18.70 -48.68
N LEU A 638 -4.95 17.48 -48.96
CA LEU A 638 -4.52 17.04 -50.29
C LEU A 638 -5.62 16.36 -51.11
N LEU A 639 -6.58 15.72 -50.44
CA LEU A 639 -7.56 14.84 -51.07
C LEU A 639 -8.93 15.02 -50.41
N ASP A 640 -9.95 15.19 -51.25
CA ASP A 640 -11.34 15.24 -50.84
C ASP A 640 -12.16 14.18 -51.59
N GLY A 641 -13.27 13.75 -50.99
CA GLY A 641 -14.14 12.71 -51.52
C GLY A 641 -14.74 11.83 -50.44
N ARG A 642 -15.78 11.08 -50.80
CA ARG A 642 -16.44 10.12 -49.93
C ARG A 642 -16.24 8.71 -50.45
N GLY A 643 -15.86 7.79 -49.57
CA GLY A 643 -15.65 6.42 -50.01
C GLY A 643 -15.10 5.47 -48.95
N SER A 644 -14.40 4.45 -49.42
CA SER A 644 -13.91 3.35 -48.59
C SER A 644 -12.39 3.25 -48.62
N VAL A 645 -11.82 2.85 -47.49
CA VAL A 645 -10.39 2.59 -47.32
C VAL A 645 -10.26 1.27 -46.59
N ASP A 646 -9.51 0.32 -47.16
CA ASP A 646 -9.21 -0.95 -46.53
C ASP A 646 -7.70 -1.05 -46.30
N LEU A 647 -7.29 -1.38 -45.09
CA LEU A 647 -5.88 -1.53 -44.67
C LEU A 647 -5.73 -2.90 -43.99
N ASP A 648 -4.70 -3.66 -44.36
CA ASP A 648 -4.30 -4.91 -43.70
C ASP A 648 -2.78 -4.96 -43.67
N PHE A 649 -2.18 -4.61 -42.52
CA PHE A 649 -0.74 -4.55 -42.40
C PHE A 649 -0.22 -5.13 -41.09
N THR A 650 1.04 -5.56 -41.13
CA THR A 650 1.85 -5.97 -39.99
C THR A 650 3.11 -5.13 -39.91
N ALA A 651 3.58 -4.85 -38.71
CA ALA A 651 4.81 -4.13 -38.45
C ALA A 651 5.52 -4.71 -37.21
N GLN A 652 6.85 -4.57 -37.16
CA GLN A 652 7.68 -4.99 -36.04
C GLN A 652 8.71 -3.92 -35.68
N GLY A 653 8.81 -3.56 -34.41
CA GLY A 653 9.74 -2.53 -33.97
C GLY A 653 9.40 -1.99 -32.59
N ASP A 654 10.44 -1.50 -31.91
CA ASP A 654 10.33 -0.85 -30.60
C ASP A 654 10.33 0.69 -30.70
N THR A 655 10.28 1.25 -31.90
CA THR A 655 10.11 2.69 -32.14
C THR A 655 9.15 2.95 -33.30
N TYR A 656 8.59 4.16 -33.38
CA TYR A 656 7.70 4.54 -34.48
C TYR A 656 8.39 4.43 -35.85
N GLY A 657 9.64 4.88 -35.97
CA GLY A 657 10.40 4.77 -37.21
C GLY A 657 10.70 3.31 -37.60
N ALA A 658 10.99 2.44 -36.62
CA ALA A 658 11.18 1.01 -36.86
C ALA A 658 9.89 0.35 -37.37
N LEU A 659 8.73 0.69 -36.80
CA LEU A 659 7.44 0.17 -37.25
C LEU A 659 7.12 0.55 -38.70
N ILE A 660 7.35 1.80 -39.11
CA ILE A 660 7.12 2.20 -40.52
C ILE A 660 8.09 1.46 -41.45
N LYS A 661 9.36 1.31 -41.06
CA LYS A 661 10.39 0.62 -41.87
C LYS A 661 10.10 -0.86 -42.09
N THR A 662 9.39 -1.52 -41.17
CA THR A 662 9.02 -2.95 -41.28
C THR A 662 7.58 -3.16 -41.74
N LEU A 663 6.84 -2.08 -41.98
CA LEU A 663 5.43 -2.15 -42.35
C LEU A 663 5.27 -2.90 -43.68
N THR A 664 4.49 -3.98 -43.64
CA THR A 664 4.23 -4.87 -44.78
C THR A 664 2.75 -5.21 -44.83
N GLY A 665 2.13 -5.18 -46.01
CA GLY A 665 0.71 -5.46 -46.15
C GLY A 665 0.06 -4.88 -47.41
N ASP A 666 -1.24 -4.67 -47.31
CA ASP A 666 -2.11 -4.22 -48.39
C ASP A 666 -2.91 -2.97 -47.97
N ALA A 667 -3.09 -2.04 -48.89
CA ALA A 667 -4.02 -0.92 -48.74
C ALA A 667 -4.85 -0.72 -50.00
N GLY A 668 -6.13 -0.40 -49.84
CA GLY A 668 -7.08 -0.15 -50.92
C GLY A 668 -7.85 1.13 -50.68
N LEU A 669 -8.07 1.90 -51.73
CA LEU A 669 -8.81 3.16 -51.72
C LEU A 669 -9.84 3.17 -52.86
N LEU A 670 -11.07 3.54 -52.54
CA LEU A 670 -12.12 3.87 -53.51
C LEU A 670 -12.87 5.10 -53.05
N LEU A 671 -12.69 6.22 -53.74
CA LEU A 671 -13.38 7.48 -53.47
C LEU A 671 -14.29 7.87 -54.63
N LYS A 672 -15.38 8.55 -54.30
CA LYS A 672 -16.32 9.11 -55.27
C LYS A 672 -16.54 10.59 -55.00
N ASP A 673 -16.92 11.29 -56.06
CA ASP A 673 -17.37 12.70 -56.05
C ASP A 673 -16.43 13.59 -55.22
N GLY A 674 -15.17 13.67 -55.65
CA GLY A 674 -14.09 14.29 -54.89
C GLY A 674 -13.15 15.13 -55.74
N ALA A 675 -12.06 15.57 -55.12
CA ALA A 675 -11.02 16.34 -55.80
C ALA A 675 -9.64 16.09 -55.20
N ILE A 676 -8.63 16.05 -56.07
CA ILE A 676 -7.22 16.12 -55.66
C ILE A 676 -6.84 17.59 -55.62
N LYS A 677 -6.41 18.10 -54.47
CA LYS A 677 -5.97 19.49 -54.28
C LYS A 677 -4.47 19.60 -54.58
N GLY A 678 -4.02 20.77 -55.04
CA GLY A 678 -2.63 21.00 -55.41
C GLY A 678 -2.37 21.03 -56.92
N ILE A 679 -3.20 20.38 -57.74
CA ILE A 679 -2.93 20.18 -59.17
C ILE A 679 -4.22 20.42 -59.97
N ASN A 680 -4.21 21.32 -60.96
CA ASN A 680 -5.31 21.47 -61.91
C ASN A 680 -4.96 20.85 -63.29
N LEU A 681 -5.20 19.54 -63.43
CA LEU A 681 -4.90 18.81 -64.66
C LEU A 681 -5.76 19.29 -65.85
N ALA A 682 -7.02 19.67 -65.62
CA ALA A 682 -7.90 20.13 -66.68
C ALA A 682 -7.45 21.46 -67.29
N GLN A 683 -6.95 22.38 -66.47
CA GLN A 683 -6.35 23.63 -66.94
C GLN A 683 -5.01 23.35 -67.61
N SER A 684 -4.14 22.55 -66.99
CA SER A 684 -2.82 22.22 -67.50
C SER A 684 -2.86 21.54 -68.88
N LEU A 685 -3.84 20.65 -69.11
CA LEU A 685 -4.06 19.98 -70.40
C LEU A 685 -4.70 20.91 -71.46
N ARG A 686 -5.46 21.94 -71.05
CA ARG A 686 -6.00 22.92 -72.00
C ARG A 686 -4.93 23.92 -72.44
N SER A 687 -4.08 24.37 -71.52
CA SER A 687 -2.89 25.18 -71.86
C SER A 687 -1.84 24.39 -72.64
N ALA A 688 -1.91 23.06 -72.62
CA ALA A 688 -1.00 22.20 -73.38
C ALA A 688 -1.10 22.38 -74.90
N GLY A 689 -2.26 22.77 -75.44
CA GLY A 689 -2.41 23.06 -76.88
C GLY A 689 -1.41 24.12 -77.36
N ASP A 690 -1.18 25.15 -76.54
CA ASP A 690 -0.22 26.22 -76.81
C ASP A 690 1.25 25.72 -76.69
N MET A 691 1.49 24.72 -75.83
CA MET A 691 2.82 24.14 -75.57
C MET A 691 3.22 23.04 -76.55
N LEU A 692 2.26 22.34 -77.14
CA LEU A 692 2.46 21.31 -78.17
C LEU A 692 3.23 21.89 -79.37
N SER A 693 2.98 23.18 -79.66
CA SER A 693 3.66 23.97 -80.70
C SER A 693 5.13 24.27 -80.38
N LEU A 694 5.53 24.22 -79.11
CA LEU A 694 6.86 24.62 -78.61
C LEU A 694 7.76 23.44 -78.18
N LYS A 695 7.23 22.20 -78.13
CA LYS A 695 7.96 20.96 -77.74
C LYS A 695 8.74 21.09 -76.42
N ARG A 696 8.12 21.66 -75.38
CA ARG A 696 8.80 21.88 -74.09
C ARG A 696 8.02 21.24 -72.94
N ASP A 697 8.71 20.49 -72.11
CA ASP A 697 8.16 19.98 -70.86
C ASP A 697 8.11 21.12 -69.83
N GLN A 698 7.13 21.07 -68.92
CA GLN A 698 6.96 22.08 -67.88
C GLN A 698 6.76 21.41 -66.52
N GLN A 699 7.70 21.70 -65.63
CA GLN A 699 7.62 21.37 -64.22
C GLN A 699 6.95 22.52 -63.48
N THR A 700 5.90 22.20 -62.72
CA THR A 700 5.11 23.16 -61.95
C THR A 700 5.04 22.70 -60.50
N ALA A 701 5.16 23.63 -59.56
CA ALA A 701 4.92 23.34 -58.14
C ALA A 701 3.42 23.22 -57.89
N ALA A 702 3.00 22.29 -57.04
CA ALA A 702 1.59 22.18 -56.67
C ALA A 702 1.13 23.45 -55.93
N SER A 703 -0.08 23.92 -56.25
CA SER A 703 -0.69 25.12 -55.65
C SER A 703 -1.93 24.75 -54.82
N PRO A 704 -2.04 25.20 -53.56
CA PRO A 704 -3.18 24.87 -52.69
C PRO A 704 -4.56 25.32 -53.22
N THR A 705 -4.60 26.32 -54.10
CA THR A 705 -5.84 26.83 -54.71
C THR A 705 -6.28 26.04 -55.92
N GLU A 706 -5.42 25.17 -56.44
CA GLU A 706 -5.70 24.33 -57.61
C GLU A 706 -6.29 22.99 -57.19
N LYS A 707 -7.14 22.43 -58.05
CA LYS A 707 -7.73 21.11 -57.85
C LYS A 707 -8.06 20.41 -59.15
N THR A 708 -8.08 19.09 -59.10
CA THR A 708 -8.58 18.20 -60.15
C THR A 708 -9.76 17.42 -59.60
N ASP A 709 -10.96 17.73 -60.10
CA ASP A 709 -12.19 17.05 -59.71
C ASP A 709 -12.29 15.65 -60.34
N PHE A 710 -12.88 14.70 -59.62
CA PHE A 710 -13.13 13.32 -60.06
C PHE A 710 -14.51 12.81 -59.63
N SER A 711 -15.11 11.96 -60.45
CA SER A 711 -16.29 11.18 -60.08
C SER A 711 -15.92 9.87 -59.37
N GLU A 712 -14.76 9.29 -59.73
CA GLU A 712 -14.22 8.09 -59.06
C GLU A 712 -12.68 8.13 -59.05
N LEU A 713 -12.08 7.76 -57.93
CA LEU A 713 -10.65 7.54 -57.74
C LEU A 713 -10.46 6.19 -57.06
N LYS A 714 -9.66 5.31 -57.67
CA LYS A 714 -9.36 3.97 -57.15
C LYS A 714 -7.87 3.70 -57.19
N ALA A 715 -7.33 3.08 -56.13
CA ALA A 715 -5.94 2.61 -56.07
C ALA A 715 -5.78 1.45 -55.08
N SER A 716 -4.92 0.49 -55.40
CA SER A 716 -4.45 -0.55 -54.47
C SER A 716 -2.93 -0.51 -54.32
N PHE A 717 -2.45 -0.74 -53.09
CA PHE A 717 -1.05 -0.62 -52.72
C PHE A 717 -0.58 -1.93 -52.10
N LYS A 718 0.54 -2.45 -52.59
CA LYS A 718 1.34 -3.48 -51.93
C LYS A 718 2.45 -2.80 -51.16
N ILE A 719 2.50 -3.00 -49.86
CA ILE A 719 3.50 -2.39 -48.98
C ILE A 719 4.50 -3.46 -48.56
N ASP A 720 5.79 -3.17 -48.75
CA ASP A 720 6.90 -4.01 -48.34
C ASP A 720 7.98 -3.14 -47.69
N ASN A 721 8.27 -3.38 -46.42
CA ASN A 721 9.27 -2.65 -45.64
C ASN A 721 9.17 -1.11 -45.77
N GLY A 722 7.97 -0.58 -45.59
CA GLY A 722 7.70 0.86 -45.65
C GLY A 722 7.69 1.47 -47.07
N GLN A 723 7.80 0.66 -48.12
CA GLN A 723 7.63 1.09 -49.51
C GLN A 723 6.30 0.59 -50.06
N ALA A 724 5.40 1.51 -50.42
CA ALA A 724 4.08 1.22 -50.96
C ALA A 724 4.09 1.36 -52.50
N ARG A 725 3.86 0.26 -53.21
CA ARG A 725 3.79 0.19 -54.67
C ARG A 725 2.34 0.12 -55.14
N ASN A 726 1.99 0.95 -56.12
CA ASN A 726 0.68 0.98 -56.77
C ASN A 726 0.84 0.75 -58.29
N GLU A 727 -0.04 -0.07 -58.86
CA GLU A 727 -0.02 -0.41 -60.30
C GLU A 727 -1.34 -0.11 -61.03
N ASP A 728 -2.38 0.23 -60.28
CA ASP A 728 -3.76 0.30 -60.76
C ASP A 728 -4.47 1.61 -60.39
N LEU A 729 -3.72 2.69 -60.12
CA LEU A 729 -4.31 4.01 -59.90
C LEU A 729 -5.18 4.36 -61.10
N SER A 730 -6.45 4.66 -60.85
CA SER A 730 -7.40 5.10 -61.86
C SER A 730 -8.23 6.26 -61.34
N LEU A 731 -8.37 7.29 -62.16
CA LEU A 731 -9.22 8.44 -61.88
C LEU A 731 -10.11 8.70 -63.10
N THR A 732 -11.40 8.81 -62.83
CA THR A 732 -12.43 9.15 -63.82
C THR A 732 -13.07 10.47 -63.43
N SER A 733 -13.16 11.40 -64.38
CA SER A 733 -13.97 12.62 -64.26
C SER A 733 -14.81 12.82 -65.52
N PRO A 734 -15.74 13.79 -65.60
CA PRO A 734 -16.53 14.01 -66.81
C PRO A 734 -15.70 14.18 -68.08
N PHE A 735 -14.51 14.79 -67.97
CA PHE A 735 -13.66 15.11 -69.13
C PHE A 735 -12.30 14.41 -69.11
N ILE A 736 -11.84 13.87 -67.97
CA ILE A 736 -10.50 13.28 -67.83
C ILE A 736 -10.63 11.77 -67.57
N ARG A 737 -9.74 11.00 -68.20
CA ARG A 737 -9.41 9.63 -67.79
C ARG A 737 -7.93 9.57 -67.45
N LEU A 738 -7.60 9.03 -66.28
CA LEU A 738 -6.23 8.92 -65.79
C LEU A 738 -6.01 7.49 -65.31
N ASN A 739 -4.91 6.88 -65.76
CA ASN A 739 -4.39 5.62 -65.21
C ASN A 739 -2.92 5.81 -64.84
N GLY A 740 -2.49 5.36 -63.67
CA GLY A 740 -1.13 5.58 -63.18
C GLY A 740 -0.56 4.41 -62.41
N ALA A 741 0.74 4.46 -62.22
CA ALA A 741 1.49 3.56 -61.34
C ALA A 741 2.63 4.35 -60.71
N GLY A 742 3.08 3.90 -59.54
CA GLY A 742 4.14 4.60 -58.82
C GLY A 742 4.43 4.01 -57.45
N ASN A 743 5.34 4.68 -56.75
CA ASN A 743 5.78 4.30 -55.42
C ASN A 743 5.57 5.44 -54.44
N LEU A 744 5.25 5.08 -53.20
CA LEU A 744 5.16 5.95 -52.05
C LEU A 744 6.12 5.41 -50.98
N ASN A 745 7.10 6.22 -50.59
CA ASN A 745 8.00 5.91 -49.49
C ASN A 745 7.38 6.41 -48.18
N LEU A 746 6.93 5.49 -47.33
CA LEU A 746 6.27 5.82 -46.06
C LEU A 746 7.27 6.30 -45.00
N VAL A 747 8.55 5.91 -45.11
CA VAL A 747 9.62 6.32 -44.19
C VAL A 747 10.01 7.78 -44.43
N GLU A 748 10.14 8.18 -45.69
CA GLU A 748 10.52 9.55 -46.08
C GLU A 748 9.31 10.48 -46.32
N GLY A 749 8.10 9.93 -46.41
CA GLY A 749 6.89 10.69 -46.74
C GLY A 749 6.94 11.29 -48.15
N SER A 750 7.47 10.55 -49.13
CA SER A 750 7.71 11.03 -50.50
C SER A 750 7.01 10.14 -51.54
N ILE A 751 6.61 10.74 -52.65
CA ILE A 751 5.90 10.07 -53.74
C ILE A 751 6.70 10.18 -55.06
N ASP A 752 6.61 9.17 -55.92
CA ASP A 752 7.05 9.21 -57.32
C ASP A 752 6.09 8.40 -58.19
N TYR A 753 5.24 9.10 -58.92
CA TYR A 753 4.15 8.53 -59.71
C TYR A 753 4.21 8.99 -61.15
N VAL A 754 3.84 8.10 -62.07
CA VAL A 754 3.61 8.44 -63.47
C VAL A 754 2.15 8.14 -63.81
N ALA A 755 1.38 9.19 -64.06
CA ALA A 755 -0.02 9.14 -64.41
C ALA A 755 -0.21 9.44 -65.90
N LYS A 756 -0.83 8.53 -66.64
CA LYS A 756 -1.20 8.69 -68.05
C LYS A 756 -2.59 9.30 -68.11
N THR A 757 -2.67 10.54 -68.59
CA THR A 757 -3.91 11.33 -68.62
C THR A 757 -4.40 11.51 -70.05
N SER A 758 -5.71 11.46 -70.28
CA SER A 758 -6.33 11.71 -71.59
C SER A 758 -7.64 12.48 -71.43
N LEU A 759 -7.94 13.33 -72.42
CA LEU A 759 -9.18 14.10 -72.48
C LEU A 759 -10.22 13.34 -73.31
N VAL A 760 -11.43 13.18 -72.76
CA VAL A 760 -12.56 12.58 -73.45
C VAL A 760 -13.27 13.66 -74.26
N ALA A 761 -13.45 13.44 -75.56
CA ALA A 761 -14.14 14.40 -76.43
C ALA A 761 -15.56 14.65 -75.94
N THR A 762 -15.93 15.93 -75.80
CA THR A 762 -17.32 16.34 -75.62
C THR A 762 -18.07 16.17 -76.94
N SER A 763 -19.38 15.94 -76.88
CA SER A 763 -20.25 15.96 -78.08
C SER A 763 -19.93 17.18 -78.95
N THR A 764 -19.71 16.94 -80.24
CA THR A 764 -19.24 17.93 -81.24
C THR A 764 -19.97 19.27 -81.12
N GLY A 765 -19.24 20.36 -80.81
CA GLY A 765 -19.75 21.73 -80.90
C GLY A 765 -19.62 22.66 -79.68
N GLN A 766 -19.10 22.22 -78.52
CA GLN A 766 -19.03 23.07 -77.30
C GLN A 766 -17.61 23.45 -76.80
N GLY A 767 -16.53 22.90 -77.37
CA GLY A 767 -15.16 23.03 -76.84
C GLY A 767 -14.22 24.03 -77.53
N GLY A 768 -14.54 24.52 -78.73
CA GLY A 768 -13.60 25.32 -79.54
C GLY A 768 -12.46 24.48 -80.17
N LYS A 769 -11.84 25.00 -81.25
CA LYS A 769 -10.88 24.27 -82.10
C LYS A 769 -9.66 23.67 -81.36
N ALA A 770 -9.25 24.25 -80.24
CA ALA A 770 -8.11 23.78 -79.47
C ALA A 770 -8.37 22.46 -78.70
N LEU A 771 -9.62 22.13 -78.37
CA LEU A 771 -9.93 20.89 -77.66
C LEU A 771 -9.99 19.66 -78.59
N ASP A 772 -10.35 19.84 -79.86
CA ASP A 772 -10.44 18.75 -80.84
C ASP A 772 -9.05 18.20 -81.24
N GLU A 773 -7.98 19.02 -81.13
CA GLU A 773 -6.61 18.63 -81.45
C GLU A 773 -5.92 17.80 -80.35
N VAL A 774 -6.36 17.94 -79.10
CA VAL A 774 -5.75 17.29 -77.91
C VAL A 774 -6.61 16.11 -77.41
N ALA A 775 -7.86 15.99 -77.88
CA ALA A 775 -8.74 14.87 -77.57
C ALA A 775 -8.15 13.54 -78.06
N GLY A 776 -8.03 12.57 -77.15
CA GLY A 776 -7.44 11.24 -77.42
C GLY A 776 -5.91 11.15 -77.37
N ILE A 777 -5.20 12.25 -77.10
CA ILE A 777 -3.76 12.20 -76.80
C ILE A 777 -3.57 11.81 -75.33
N THR A 778 -2.72 10.81 -75.09
CA THR A 778 -2.32 10.41 -73.73
C THR A 778 -1.06 11.17 -73.33
N VAL A 779 -1.15 11.98 -72.27
CA VAL A 779 -0.05 12.77 -71.72
C VAL A 779 0.41 12.15 -70.39
N PRO A 780 1.66 11.66 -70.29
CA PRO A 780 2.26 11.27 -69.02
C PRO A 780 2.48 12.50 -68.12
N VAL A 781 2.08 12.39 -66.87
CA VAL A 781 2.27 13.38 -65.80
C VAL A 781 3.06 12.69 -64.71
N ARG A 782 4.29 13.18 -64.45
CA ARG A 782 5.09 12.71 -63.32
C ARG A 782 4.78 13.56 -62.10
N VAL A 783 4.38 12.95 -60.99
CA VAL A 783 4.16 13.61 -59.70
C VAL A 783 5.22 13.12 -58.74
N SER A 784 6.02 14.02 -58.17
CA SER A 784 7.10 13.62 -57.27
C SER A 784 7.40 14.62 -56.16
N GLY A 785 8.08 14.14 -55.11
CA GLY A 785 8.55 14.93 -53.98
C GLY A 785 7.88 14.57 -52.66
N PRO A 786 8.17 15.31 -51.57
CA PRO A 786 7.50 15.13 -50.29
C PRO A 786 6.00 15.41 -50.39
N LEU A 787 5.16 14.68 -49.64
CA LEU A 787 3.71 14.87 -49.65
C LEU A 787 3.26 16.30 -49.28
N THR A 788 4.09 17.03 -48.53
CA THR A 788 3.87 18.42 -48.13
C THR A 788 4.29 19.44 -49.19
N ALA A 789 5.07 19.03 -50.20
CA ALA A 789 5.67 19.92 -51.20
C ALA A 789 5.75 19.22 -52.57
N LEU A 790 4.59 18.81 -53.08
CA LEU A 790 4.47 18.08 -54.33
C LEU A 790 4.87 18.94 -55.54
N LYS A 791 5.51 18.30 -56.51
CA LYS A 791 5.79 18.86 -57.84
C LYS A 791 5.19 17.95 -58.90
N TYR A 792 4.76 18.52 -60.01
CA TYR A 792 4.30 17.74 -61.15
C TYR A 792 4.91 18.25 -62.46
N GLU A 793 5.14 17.33 -63.39
CA GLU A 793 5.76 17.57 -64.69
C GLU A 793 4.91 16.92 -65.78
N LEU A 794 4.52 17.71 -66.78
CA LEU A 794 3.84 17.20 -67.98
C LEU A 794 4.87 16.87 -69.05
N GLN A 795 4.91 15.60 -69.47
CA GLN A 795 5.90 15.08 -70.42
C GLN A 795 5.31 15.01 -71.83
N PHE A 796 5.27 16.15 -72.52
CA PHE A 796 4.70 16.26 -73.86
C PHE A 796 5.65 15.76 -74.95
N SER A 797 6.95 15.92 -74.73
CA SER A 797 8.01 15.47 -75.64
C SER A 797 7.92 13.96 -75.91
N ASP A 798 7.76 13.17 -74.86
CA ASP A 798 7.58 11.71 -74.90
C ASP A 798 6.25 11.29 -75.55
N ALA A 799 5.15 12.00 -75.26
CA ALA A 799 3.83 11.70 -75.81
C ALA A 799 3.77 11.84 -77.34
N ILE A 800 4.33 12.93 -77.88
CA ILE A 800 4.40 13.20 -79.33
C ILE A 800 5.31 12.17 -80.02
N GLN A 801 6.45 11.84 -79.41
CA GLN A 801 7.41 10.88 -79.97
C GLN A 801 6.84 9.45 -80.00
N GLN A 802 6.08 9.05 -78.97
CA GLN A 802 5.37 7.77 -78.94
C GLN A 802 4.23 7.72 -79.96
N GLN A 803 3.42 8.78 -80.09
CA GLN A 803 2.34 8.83 -81.07
C GLN A 803 2.88 8.82 -82.51
N ALA A 804 4.00 9.50 -82.77
CA ALA A 804 4.71 9.44 -84.04
C ALA A 804 5.26 8.03 -84.32
N LYS A 805 5.89 7.35 -83.33
CA LYS A 805 6.31 5.95 -83.44
C LYS A 805 5.13 4.98 -83.65
N GLN A 806 3.99 5.20 -83.01
CA GLN A 806 2.80 4.38 -83.18
C GLN A 806 2.15 4.59 -84.54
N ARG A 807 2.09 5.83 -85.05
CA ARG A 807 1.66 6.13 -86.42
C ARG A 807 2.61 5.51 -87.43
N LEU A 808 3.92 5.64 -87.24
CA LEU A 808 4.94 5.00 -88.08
C LEU A 808 4.84 3.47 -88.04
N LYS A 809 4.61 2.85 -86.87
CA LYS A 809 4.39 1.40 -86.77
C LYS A 809 3.06 0.96 -87.39
N ALA A 810 1.98 1.71 -87.20
CA ALA A 810 0.69 1.43 -87.81
C ALA A 810 0.76 1.59 -89.34
N GLU A 811 1.52 2.56 -89.82
CA GLU A 811 1.81 2.79 -91.23
C GLU A 811 2.77 1.73 -91.79
N GLU A 812 3.80 1.31 -91.07
CA GLU A 812 4.67 0.17 -91.40
C GLU A 812 3.88 -1.15 -91.43
N THR A 813 2.93 -1.35 -90.50
CA THR A 813 2.04 -2.53 -90.48
C THR A 813 1.05 -2.47 -91.65
N ARG A 814 0.55 -1.28 -91.99
CA ARG A 814 -0.33 -1.05 -93.15
C ARG A 814 0.42 -1.19 -94.48
N LEU A 815 1.68 -0.76 -94.52
CA LEU A 815 2.62 -0.94 -95.64
C LEU A 815 3.02 -2.41 -95.75
N LYS A 816 3.34 -3.12 -94.66
CA LYS A 816 3.57 -4.58 -94.65
C LYS A 816 2.34 -5.35 -95.11
N LYS A 817 1.14 -5.00 -94.64
CA LYS A 817 -0.13 -5.59 -95.14
C LYS A 817 -0.34 -5.31 -96.63
N LYS A 818 -0.01 -4.10 -97.10
CA LYS A 818 -0.04 -3.76 -98.54
C LYS A 818 1.04 -4.49 -99.34
N LEU A 819 2.23 -4.69 -98.77
CA LEU A 819 3.35 -5.39 -99.39
C LEU A 819 3.09 -6.91 -99.42
N GLU A 820 2.48 -7.48 -98.39
CA GLU A 820 2.00 -8.87 -98.36
C GLU A 820 0.84 -9.08 -99.34
N SER A 821 -0.07 -8.11 -99.48
CA SER A 821 -1.10 -8.17 -100.52
C SER A 821 -0.50 -8.00 -101.93
N GLU A 822 0.51 -7.16 -102.12
CA GLU A 822 1.14 -6.94 -103.44
C GLU A 822 2.21 -7.98 -103.82
N LEU A 823 2.86 -8.67 -102.87
CA LEU A 823 3.75 -9.81 -103.14
C LEU A 823 3.01 -11.15 -103.20
N GLY A 824 1.91 -11.31 -102.46
CA GLY A 824 1.03 -12.49 -102.56
C GLY A 824 0.31 -12.60 -103.91
N GLU A 825 0.12 -11.47 -104.60
CA GLU A 825 -0.57 -11.40 -105.91
C GLU A 825 0.38 -11.49 -107.12
N LYS A 826 1.70 -11.64 -106.92
CA LYS A 826 2.69 -11.63 -108.03
C LYS A 826 3.67 -12.80 -108.10
N LEU A 827 3.50 -13.86 -107.30
CA LEU A 827 4.41 -15.02 -107.36
C LEU A 827 3.79 -16.40 -107.59
N LEU A 828 2.49 -16.52 -107.86
CA LEU A 828 1.93 -17.79 -108.39
C LEU A 828 0.83 -17.53 -109.43
N GLY A 829 1.26 -17.32 -110.66
CA GLY A 829 0.45 -17.54 -111.86
C GLY A 829 1.04 -18.68 -112.68
N GLY A 830 0.38 -19.84 -112.67
CA GLY A 830 0.29 -20.74 -113.83
C GLY A 830 0.98 -22.11 -113.75
N ALA A 831 0.16 -23.13 -114.02
CA ALA A 831 0.44 -24.53 -114.42
C ALA A 831 0.69 -25.52 -113.25
N ASP A 832 0.08 -26.70 -113.17
CA ASP A 832 -0.86 -27.43 -114.05
C ASP A 832 -1.47 -28.61 -113.25
N GLY A 833 -2.54 -29.22 -113.79
CA GLY A 833 -3.21 -30.52 -113.50
C GLY A 833 -2.95 -31.26 -112.18
N GLY A 834 -3.97 -31.60 -111.38
CA GLY A 834 -4.83 -32.79 -111.58
C GLY A 834 -4.26 -33.98 -110.76
N ASP A 835 -4.97 -34.87 -110.08
CA ASP A 835 -6.38 -35.20 -109.99
C ASP A 835 -6.51 -36.23 -108.83
N ALA A 836 -7.71 -36.36 -108.23
CA ALA A 836 -8.17 -37.49 -107.39
C ALA A 836 -7.43 -37.74 -106.02
N ASN A 837 -8.03 -38.28 -104.95
CA ASN A 837 -9.30 -38.97 -104.76
C ASN A 837 -9.65 -39.02 -103.26
N ALA A 838 -10.96 -39.10 -103.00
CA ALA A 838 -11.65 -39.84 -101.94
C ALA A 838 -11.12 -39.87 -100.49
N GLY A 839 -11.95 -39.32 -99.61
CA GLY A 839 -12.70 -40.15 -98.65
C GLY A 839 -12.09 -40.30 -97.26
N GLY A 840 -12.97 -40.40 -96.26
CA GLY A 840 -12.63 -41.03 -94.99
C GLY A 840 -13.02 -40.22 -93.76
N ASP A 841 -14.12 -40.65 -93.18
CA ASP A 841 -14.76 -40.19 -91.95
C ASP A 841 -13.90 -40.44 -90.68
N GLN A 842 -14.17 -39.60 -89.67
CA GLN A 842 -14.12 -39.83 -88.22
C GLN A 842 -12.94 -40.51 -87.49
N ALA A 843 -12.63 -39.84 -86.37
CA ALA A 843 -12.34 -40.36 -85.03
C ALA A 843 -10.90 -40.22 -84.49
N ALA A 844 -10.87 -39.56 -83.33
CA ALA A 844 -9.82 -39.40 -82.31
C ALA A 844 -9.14 -40.75 -81.92
N PRO A 845 -7.99 -40.80 -81.18
CA PRO A 845 -7.75 -40.05 -79.94
C PRO A 845 -6.29 -39.72 -79.53
N ALA A 846 -6.20 -39.04 -78.37
CA ALA A 846 -5.19 -39.12 -77.31
C ALA A 846 -3.83 -38.35 -77.39
N ASP A 847 -3.71 -37.46 -76.40
CA ASP A 847 -2.58 -36.86 -75.65
C ASP A 847 -1.24 -37.64 -75.63
N PRO A 848 -0.06 -36.95 -75.57
CA PRO A 848 0.55 -36.72 -74.25
C PRO A 848 1.37 -35.42 -74.07
N THR A 849 1.27 -34.85 -72.86
CA THR A 849 2.30 -34.28 -71.95
C THR A 849 3.67 -33.75 -72.46
N ALA A 850 4.06 -32.63 -71.83
CA ALA A 850 5.40 -32.24 -71.34
C ALA A 850 6.31 -31.31 -72.19
N LYS A 851 6.79 -30.26 -71.49
CA LYS A 851 7.78 -29.22 -71.87
C LYS A 851 9.14 -29.81 -72.28
N PRO A 852 10.02 -29.03 -72.96
CA PRO A 852 11.16 -28.47 -72.19
C PRO A 852 11.72 -27.11 -72.66
N GLU A 853 12.11 -26.34 -71.65
CA GLU A 853 12.89 -25.09 -71.63
C GLU A 853 14.38 -25.23 -72.06
N GLU A 854 14.74 -26.21 -72.88
CA GLU A 854 16.17 -26.49 -73.20
C GLU A 854 16.61 -26.05 -74.61
N GLU A 855 15.72 -25.87 -75.59
CA GLU A 855 16.13 -25.43 -76.94
C GLU A 855 16.42 -23.92 -77.05
N LEU A 856 15.91 -23.10 -76.12
CA LEU A 856 16.20 -21.66 -76.11
C LEU A 856 17.61 -21.34 -75.58
N LYS A 857 18.19 -22.24 -74.77
CA LYS A 857 19.56 -22.11 -74.24
C LYS A 857 20.66 -22.44 -75.25
N GLN A 858 20.35 -23.17 -76.34
CA GLN A 858 21.33 -23.45 -77.39
C GLN A 858 21.29 -22.46 -78.58
N ARG A 859 20.16 -21.79 -78.85
CA ARG A 859 20.07 -20.80 -79.94
C ARG A 859 20.60 -19.39 -79.59
N LEU A 860 20.80 -19.08 -78.31
CA LEU A 860 21.44 -17.82 -77.88
C LEU A 860 22.97 -17.89 -77.80
N LYS A 861 23.57 -19.09 -77.93
CA LYS A 861 25.02 -19.31 -77.92
C LYS A 861 25.67 -19.25 -79.32
N SER A 862 24.90 -18.95 -80.38
CA SER A 862 25.38 -18.84 -81.76
C SER A 862 25.20 -17.46 -82.40
N LEU A 863 24.80 -16.43 -81.63
CA LEU A 863 24.67 -15.04 -82.13
C LEU A 863 25.66 -14.05 -81.51
N PHE A 864 26.51 -14.49 -80.57
CA PHE A 864 27.78 -13.82 -80.26
C PHE A 864 28.92 -14.72 -80.73
N ARG A 865 29.40 -14.43 -81.93
CA ARG A 865 30.77 -14.74 -82.32
C ARG A 865 31.62 -13.51 -82.05
#